data_AF-A0A7Y4X8Z0-F1
#
_entry.id   AF-A0A7Y4X8Z0-F1
#
_cell.length_a   1.000
_cell.length_b   1.000
_cell.length_c   1.000
_cell.angle_alpha   90.00
_cell.angle_beta   90.00
_cell.angle_gamma   90.00
#
_symmetry.space_group_name_H-M   'P 1'
#
loop_
_entity.id
_entity.type
_entity.pdbx_description
1 polymer ?
#
loop_
_entity_poly.entity_id
_entity_poly.type
_entity_poly.pdbx_seq_one_letter_code
_entity_poly.pdbx_strand_id
1 'polypeptide(L)'
;MIKKTPQIKIGTFLWLCLLVPLTRAAEPITSAWIINPATNQPASLARIRPEVHSVNPTEKHIEIRSAGLSLYDLGALQAPNDHLERIRQLRFRIPRCPIPAKQSIGARPDVWGVFVNGVPIYNLFEATSYQEQNLWHFDPLAQRDNSHPINLGMLPNLIADGTRHSPLLGYAFDGYPIYGPWGFGAAGELRRMHSGYRLRHITRRTALANGIVLTPAQYGPPVNDEYPLGTFVEDYEFDSCLGDLDEFNGRFAVTPEYPQGTYAYVLSTDAQGRLAFPYLLTGQYAGRVTTDELRAAFRDEAAPPSDVEQAGILFYQDKDAALTIHGKQLAAHQPLRLSFAITNNGKSVRHLEYVHERPLHLLVVSEDLEDFAHIHPTLTAGDRYEVTHTFPRGGRYRLYADYTPPGSAQRITSFVLDLPDRRPASVVRAASPYHVQLAASSPLRANTEIEFALTIRDAQTNQAVTDLEPFLGAWAHFVIIDERHESFIHAHPIESTPRAASHTHDVASLGPPPETIRTLTSFPRAGKYKLWAQFQRNGTVITQPFVLRVAAAPTNTKPATVIPPDAFKLNVSAHGFAPAQLTVTPGKPFKLAVTRDQLPNCANKIVFPALGLSFNLPLGQTTVIELPALPAGELSFACGMGMYKGVLIAQ
;
A
#
# COMPACT_ATOMS: atom_id res chain seq x y z
N MET A 1 44.35 33.56 50.92
CA MET A 1 44.90 34.80 50.37
C MET A 1 43.83 35.47 49.53
N ILE A 2 43.18 36.48 50.10
CA ILE A 2 42.14 37.29 49.45
C ILE A 2 42.84 38.54 48.94
N LYS A 3 42.73 38.86 47.64
CA LYS A 3 42.78 40.25 47.15
C LYS A 3 41.97 40.36 45.86
N LYS A 4 40.97 41.25 45.93
CA LYS A 4 40.11 41.71 44.83
C LYS A 4 40.90 42.62 43.88
N THR A 5 40.61 42.44 42.58
CA THR A 5 40.55 43.36 41.41
C THR A 5 41.53 44.55 41.27
N PRO A 6 41.91 44.85 40.01
CA PRO A 6 41.33 46.05 39.41
C PRO A 6 40.87 45.90 37.94
N GLN A 7 39.94 46.79 37.57
CA GLN A 7 39.40 47.04 36.23
C GLN A 7 40.48 47.50 35.24
N ILE A 8 40.35 47.11 33.97
CA ILE A 8 40.96 47.81 32.83
C ILE A 8 39.89 48.10 31.77
N LYS A 9 39.95 49.33 31.28
CA LYS A 9 38.96 50.05 30.47
C LYS A 9 38.86 49.52 29.04
N ILE A 10 37.63 49.61 28.54
CA ILE A 10 37.18 49.36 27.17
C ILE A 10 37.79 50.41 26.23
N GLY A 11 38.48 49.96 25.18
CA GLY A 11 38.87 50.77 24.02
C GLY A 11 38.02 50.37 22.83
N THR A 12 37.15 51.27 22.38
CA THR A 12 36.25 51.12 21.24
C THR A 12 37.07 51.18 19.94
N PHE A 13 37.22 50.06 19.23
CA PHE A 13 37.71 50.04 17.85
C PHE A 13 36.52 49.92 16.90
N LEU A 14 36.23 51.01 16.18
CA LEU A 14 35.22 51.05 15.12
C LEU A 14 35.71 50.19 13.95
N TRP A 15 35.16 49.00 13.77
CA TRP A 15 35.33 48.21 12.55
C TRP A 15 34.35 48.74 11.51
N LEU A 16 34.88 49.41 10.49
CA LEU A 16 34.13 49.83 9.31
C LEU A 16 33.82 48.56 8.49
N CYS A 17 32.66 47.94 8.71
CA CYS A 17 32.17 46.86 7.85
C CYS A 17 31.87 47.42 6.45
N LEU A 18 32.76 47.14 5.50
CA LEU A 18 32.46 47.21 4.07
C LEU A 18 31.29 46.25 3.79
N LEU A 19 30.09 46.82 3.62
CA LEU A 19 28.94 46.14 3.03
C LEU A 19 29.28 45.80 1.58
N VAL A 20 29.84 44.62 1.36
CA VAL A 20 29.78 43.96 0.06
C VAL A 20 28.31 43.57 -0.14
N PRO A 21 27.63 44.02 -1.20
CA PRO A 21 26.30 43.51 -1.49
C PRO A 21 26.44 42.01 -1.74
N LEU A 22 25.89 41.20 -0.83
CA LEU A 22 25.58 39.80 -1.11
C LEU A 22 24.62 39.82 -2.30
N THR A 23 25.13 39.60 -3.49
CA THR A 23 24.32 39.26 -4.65
C THR A 23 23.52 38.04 -4.24
N ARG A 24 22.19 38.23 -4.09
CA ARG A 24 21.28 37.11 -3.86
C ARG A 24 21.54 36.13 -5.00
N ALA A 25 22.00 34.92 -4.68
CA ALA A 25 22.24 33.88 -5.67
C ALA A 25 21.01 33.79 -6.59
N ALA A 26 21.22 33.60 -7.89
CA ALA A 26 20.13 33.29 -8.79
C ALA A 26 19.34 32.13 -8.19
N GLU A 27 18.01 32.20 -8.26
CA GLU A 27 17.14 31.10 -7.88
C GLU A 27 16.59 30.51 -9.17
N PRO A 28 17.26 29.52 -9.79
CA PRO A 28 16.88 28.96 -11.09
C PRO A 28 15.41 28.57 -11.12
N ILE A 29 14.92 28.03 -10.01
CA ILE A 29 13.53 27.64 -9.77
C ILE A 29 12.51 28.76 -10.03
N THR A 30 12.90 30.04 -9.98
CA THR A 30 11.99 31.17 -10.30
C THR A 30 11.91 31.51 -11.79
N SER A 31 12.84 31.00 -12.60
CA SER A 31 13.04 31.45 -13.99
C SER A 31 13.11 30.32 -15.02
N ALA A 32 13.27 29.07 -14.61
CA ALA A 32 13.53 27.96 -15.52
C ALA A 32 12.28 27.40 -16.25
N TRP A 33 11.16 28.10 -16.22
CA TRP A 33 9.87 27.62 -16.72
C TRP A 33 9.62 28.01 -18.19
N ILE A 34 9.03 27.10 -18.95
CA ILE A 34 8.50 27.39 -20.28
C ILE A 34 7.11 28.02 -20.08
N ILE A 35 7.03 29.34 -20.26
CA ILE A 35 5.82 30.12 -19.94
C ILE A 35 5.08 30.50 -21.22
N ASN A 36 3.77 30.27 -21.24
CA ASN A 36 2.85 30.78 -22.25
C ASN A 36 1.94 31.84 -21.62
N PRO A 37 2.33 33.13 -21.62
CA PRO A 37 1.62 34.16 -20.88
C PRO A 37 0.26 34.48 -21.48
N ALA A 38 -0.68 34.87 -20.61
CA ALA A 38 -2.03 35.28 -21.01
C ALA A 38 -2.05 36.62 -21.77
N THR A 39 -1.72 36.64 -23.06
CA THR A 39 -1.93 37.81 -23.93
C THR A 39 -3.43 38.00 -24.27
N ASN A 40 -3.91 39.25 -24.30
CA ASN A 40 -5.21 39.84 -24.72
C ASN A 40 -6.36 38.90 -25.18
N GLN A 41 -6.67 37.86 -24.42
CA GLN A 41 -7.69 36.85 -24.74
C GLN A 41 -8.62 36.65 -23.54
N PRO A 42 -9.87 36.19 -23.74
CA PRO A 42 -10.79 35.90 -22.65
C PRO A 42 -10.19 34.93 -21.61
N ALA A 43 -10.46 35.18 -20.33
CA ALA A 43 -9.95 34.37 -19.22
C ALA A 43 -10.32 32.87 -19.30
N SER A 44 -11.41 32.53 -20.02
CA SER A 44 -11.80 31.14 -20.28
C SER A 44 -10.79 30.37 -21.13
N LEU A 45 -10.24 31.00 -22.17
CA LEU A 45 -9.23 30.39 -23.06
C LEU A 45 -7.82 30.45 -22.47
N ALA A 46 -7.58 31.37 -21.53
CA ALA A 46 -6.32 31.43 -20.78
C ALA A 46 -6.03 30.15 -19.99
N ARG A 47 -7.07 29.47 -19.50
CA ARG A 47 -6.96 28.32 -18.59
C ARG A 47 -6.68 26.97 -19.26
N ILE A 48 -6.69 26.92 -20.59
CA ILE A 48 -6.51 25.67 -21.37
C ILE A 48 -5.27 25.69 -22.28
N ARG A 49 -4.37 26.64 -22.07
CA ARG A 49 -3.16 26.78 -22.90
C ARG A 49 -2.14 25.69 -22.58
N PRO A 50 -1.34 25.26 -23.57
CA PRO A 50 -0.13 24.51 -23.28
C PRO A 50 0.85 25.37 -22.48
N GLU A 51 1.76 24.69 -21.79
CA GLU A 51 2.85 25.23 -20.98
C GLU A 51 2.42 25.83 -19.62
N VAL A 52 3.35 26.49 -18.94
CA VAL A 52 3.10 27.18 -17.67
C VAL A 52 2.35 28.48 -17.91
N HIS A 53 1.27 28.70 -17.15
CA HIS A 53 0.46 29.92 -17.20
C HIS A 53 1.01 31.02 -16.28
N SER A 54 1.52 30.64 -15.11
CA SER A 54 2.12 31.58 -14.15
C SER A 54 3.07 30.90 -13.18
N VAL A 55 4.08 31.66 -12.73
CA VAL A 55 5.05 31.26 -11.69
C VAL A 55 5.06 32.35 -10.62
N ASN A 56 4.58 32.04 -9.43
CA ASN A 56 4.41 33.00 -8.35
C ASN A 56 5.29 32.60 -7.15
N PRO A 57 6.46 33.23 -6.95
CA PRO A 57 7.30 32.93 -5.81
C PRO A 57 6.67 33.46 -4.50
N THR A 58 6.70 32.62 -3.46
CA THR A 58 6.42 32.99 -2.07
C THR A 58 7.69 32.86 -1.24
N GLU A 59 7.66 33.19 0.05
CA GLU A 59 8.82 33.02 0.94
C GLU A 59 9.34 31.56 0.97
N LYS A 60 8.45 30.56 0.98
CA LYS A 60 8.83 29.15 1.19
C LYS A 60 8.84 28.30 -0.08
N HIS A 61 7.97 28.61 -1.03
CA HIS A 61 7.76 27.80 -2.24
C HIS A 61 7.49 28.68 -3.45
N ILE A 62 7.63 28.12 -4.65
CA ILE A 62 7.05 28.70 -5.87
C ILE A 62 5.71 28.03 -6.15
N GLU A 63 4.70 28.82 -6.53
CA GLU A 63 3.43 28.30 -7.02
C GLU A 63 3.41 28.35 -8.56
N ILE A 64 3.21 27.21 -9.20
CA ILE A 64 3.15 27.07 -10.67
C ILE A 64 1.73 26.73 -11.05
N ARG A 65 1.21 27.35 -12.11
CA ARG A 65 -0.12 27.06 -12.66
C ARG A 65 0.00 26.60 -14.11
N SER A 66 -0.71 25.53 -14.48
CA SER A 66 -0.76 24.99 -15.85
C SER A 66 -2.05 24.20 -16.09
N ALA A 67 -2.37 23.91 -17.35
CA ALA A 67 -3.38 22.91 -17.72
C ALA A 67 -2.80 21.48 -17.78
N GLY A 68 -1.47 21.32 -17.62
CA GLY A 68 -0.78 20.06 -17.81
C GLY A 68 -0.79 19.60 -19.27
N LEU A 69 -0.66 20.55 -20.18
CA LEU A 69 -0.57 20.36 -21.64
C LEU A 69 0.76 20.95 -22.09
N SER A 70 1.45 20.31 -23.04
CA SER A 70 2.70 20.84 -23.59
C SER A 70 2.81 20.63 -25.10
N LEU A 71 3.49 21.55 -25.77
CA LEU A 71 3.98 21.40 -27.14
C LEU A 71 5.35 20.71 -27.20
N TYR A 72 6.05 20.62 -26.06
CA TYR A 72 7.33 19.95 -25.87
C TYR A 72 7.12 18.63 -25.11
N ASP A 73 6.50 17.67 -25.80
CA ASP A 73 6.14 16.38 -25.24
C ASP A 73 7.38 15.52 -24.94
N LEU A 74 7.46 14.97 -23.73
CA LEU A 74 8.48 13.98 -23.33
C LEU A 74 7.92 12.54 -23.35
N GLY A 75 6.77 12.35 -24.00
CA GLY A 75 6.21 11.04 -24.30
C GLY A 75 5.86 10.26 -23.04
N ALA A 76 6.36 9.04 -22.92
CA ALA A 76 5.98 8.11 -21.86
C ALA A 76 6.29 8.58 -20.42
N LEU A 77 7.16 9.57 -20.22
CA LEU A 77 7.38 10.16 -18.89
C LEU A 77 6.31 11.18 -18.48
N GLN A 78 5.48 11.65 -19.42
CA GLN A 78 4.43 12.65 -19.23
C GLN A 78 3.01 12.07 -19.30
N ALA A 79 2.87 10.83 -19.76
CA ALA A 79 1.56 10.21 -19.94
C ALA A 79 0.95 9.84 -18.57
N PRO A 80 -0.26 10.34 -18.22
CA PRO A 80 -1.01 9.76 -17.12
C PRO A 80 -1.36 8.30 -17.44
N ASN A 81 -1.50 7.47 -16.41
CA ASN A 81 -1.98 6.09 -16.60
C ASN A 81 -3.42 6.03 -17.13
N ASP A 82 -4.22 7.09 -16.90
CA ASP A 82 -5.63 7.18 -17.32
C ASP A 82 -5.89 8.27 -18.37
N HIS A 83 -6.93 8.06 -19.18
CA HIS A 83 -7.40 9.05 -20.16
C HIS A 83 -7.95 10.30 -19.47
N LEU A 84 -7.48 11.48 -19.90
CA LEU A 84 -7.96 12.76 -19.39
C LEU A 84 -9.30 13.13 -20.04
N GLU A 85 -10.40 12.94 -19.32
CA GLU A 85 -11.76 13.23 -19.82
C GLU A 85 -12.19 14.70 -19.63
N ARG A 86 -11.36 15.54 -19.00
CA ARG A 86 -11.71 16.94 -18.71
C ARG A 86 -10.55 17.91 -18.78
N ILE A 87 -10.90 19.19 -18.96
CA ILE A 87 -9.99 20.32 -18.76
C ILE A 87 -9.55 20.37 -17.28
N ARG A 88 -8.24 20.55 -17.06
CA ARG A 88 -7.63 20.62 -15.73
C ARG A 88 -7.14 22.03 -15.42
N GLN A 89 -7.05 22.35 -14.13
CA GLN A 89 -6.41 23.56 -13.63
C GLN A 89 -5.40 23.18 -12.56
N LEU A 90 -4.19 22.85 -12.98
CA LEU A 90 -3.16 22.30 -12.12
C LEU A 90 -2.44 23.42 -11.38
N ARG A 91 -2.28 23.23 -10.08
CA ARG A 91 -1.45 24.06 -9.22
C ARG A 91 -0.41 23.20 -8.54
N PHE A 92 0.84 23.61 -8.67
CA PHE A 92 2.00 22.96 -8.05
C PHE A 92 2.64 23.89 -7.02
N ARG A 93 3.17 23.35 -5.92
CA ARG A 93 3.99 24.07 -4.95
C ARG A 93 5.33 23.37 -4.76
N ILE A 94 6.42 24.04 -5.14
CA ILE A 94 7.77 23.48 -5.05
C ILE A 94 8.60 24.27 -4.03
N PRO A 95 9.22 23.63 -3.01
CA PRO A 95 10.11 24.30 -2.07
C PRO A 95 11.25 25.06 -2.77
N ARG A 96 11.53 26.30 -2.33
CA ARG A 96 12.63 27.11 -2.89
C ARG A 96 14.01 26.68 -2.37
N CYS A 97 14.04 26.20 -1.13
CA CYS A 97 15.26 25.84 -0.41
C CYS A 97 15.13 24.40 0.10
N PRO A 98 15.43 23.40 -0.75
CA PRO A 98 15.34 22.00 -0.36
C PRO A 98 16.36 21.68 0.75
N ILE A 99 15.95 20.84 1.70
CA ILE A 99 16.78 20.41 2.84
C ILE A 99 16.94 18.89 2.72
N PRO A 100 18.15 18.31 2.83
CA PRO A 100 18.32 16.86 2.79
C PRO A 100 17.48 16.15 3.86
N ALA A 101 16.86 15.04 3.49
CA ALA A 101 16.09 14.22 4.40
C ALA A 101 17.02 13.50 5.39
N LYS A 102 16.64 13.47 6.68
CA LYS A 102 17.33 12.63 7.69
C LYS A 102 16.87 11.17 7.68
N GLN A 103 15.67 10.94 7.13
CA GLN A 103 15.01 9.65 6.98
C GLN A 103 14.24 9.71 5.68
N SER A 104 14.23 8.63 4.91
CA SER A 104 13.46 8.54 3.68
C SER A 104 11.98 8.83 3.93
N ILE A 105 11.41 9.66 3.07
CA ILE A 105 9.97 9.96 3.08
C ILE A 105 9.42 9.46 1.75
N GLY A 106 8.35 8.66 1.81
CA GLY A 106 7.70 8.13 0.61
C GLY A 106 7.22 9.27 -0.31
N ALA A 107 7.33 9.02 -1.61
CA ALA A 107 6.84 9.95 -2.62
C ALA A 107 5.30 10.01 -2.66
N ARG A 108 4.76 11.04 -3.30
CA ARG A 108 3.32 11.09 -3.63
C ARG A 108 2.91 9.89 -4.50
N PRO A 109 1.66 9.43 -4.43
CA PRO A 109 1.19 8.23 -5.08
C PRO A 109 0.47 8.60 -6.39
N ASP A 110 0.89 9.68 -7.05
CA ASP A 110 0.23 10.16 -8.25
C ASP A 110 1.24 10.94 -9.09
N VAL A 111 1.76 12.01 -8.49
CA VAL A 111 2.64 12.97 -9.14
C VAL A 111 3.84 13.19 -8.26
N TRP A 112 5.03 13.08 -8.84
CA TRP A 112 6.30 13.21 -8.13
C TRP A 112 6.93 14.58 -8.24
N GLY A 113 6.51 15.34 -9.24
CA GLY A 113 7.05 16.66 -9.51
C GLY A 113 6.38 17.25 -10.73
N VAL A 114 7.05 18.23 -11.33
CA VAL A 114 6.55 18.96 -12.48
C VAL A 114 7.71 19.24 -13.43
N PHE A 115 7.51 18.94 -14.70
CA PHE A 115 8.43 19.34 -15.75
C PHE A 115 8.38 20.86 -15.96
N VAL A 116 9.43 21.46 -16.50
CA VAL A 116 9.50 22.91 -16.72
C VAL A 116 8.42 23.46 -17.67
N ASN A 117 7.78 22.58 -18.44
CA ASN A 117 6.61 22.85 -19.29
C ASN A 117 5.26 22.81 -18.54
N GLY A 118 5.25 22.59 -17.22
CA GLY A 118 4.02 22.56 -16.42
C GLY A 118 3.24 21.24 -16.51
N VAL A 119 3.80 20.20 -17.12
CA VAL A 119 3.21 18.86 -17.14
C VAL A 119 3.61 18.10 -15.87
N PRO A 120 2.68 17.40 -15.20
CA PRO A 120 3.00 16.53 -14.06
C PRO A 120 4.01 15.44 -14.43
N ILE A 121 4.91 15.12 -13.51
CA ILE A 121 5.72 13.91 -13.55
C ILE A 121 4.95 12.84 -12.80
N TYR A 122 4.30 11.91 -13.50
CA TYR A 122 3.50 10.87 -12.84
C TYR A 122 4.38 9.77 -12.27
N ASN A 123 3.90 9.14 -11.21
CA ASN A 123 4.47 7.88 -10.76
C ASN A 123 4.05 6.77 -11.72
N LEU A 124 5.03 6.10 -12.32
CA LEU A 124 4.82 5.05 -13.31
C LEU A 124 4.50 3.68 -12.69
N PHE A 125 4.58 3.53 -11.37
CA PHE A 125 4.61 2.23 -10.70
C PHE A 125 3.32 1.88 -9.94
N GLU A 126 2.19 2.51 -10.29
CA GLU A 126 1.00 2.55 -9.42
C GLU A 126 -0.19 1.70 -9.86
N ALA A 127 -0.25 1.32 -11.13
CA ALA A 127 -1.52 0.88 -11.70
C ALA A 127 -1.75 -0.64 -11.60
N THR A 128 -0.69 -1.45 -11.61
CA THR A 128 -0.87 -2.90 -11.78
C THR A 128 0.24 -3.69 -11.12
N SER A 129 -0.14 -4.70 -10.36
CA SER A 129 0.77 -5.67 -9.74
C SER A 129 0.35 -7.09 -10.10
N TYR A 130 1.29 -8.03 -10.02
CA TYR A 130 1.00 -9.44 -10.26
C TYR A 130 -0.12 -9.88 -9.31
N GLN A 131 -1.19 -10.43 -9.89
CA GLN A 131 -2.32 -10.94 -9.13
C GLN A 131 -2.98 -9.89 -8.20
N GLU A 132 -2.82 -8.59 -8.52
CA GLU A 132 -3.31 -7.48 -7.71
C GLU A 132 -2.85 -7.50 -6.25
N GLN A 133 -1.78 -8.25 -5.93
CA GLN A 133 -1.32 -8.43 -4.57
C GLN A 133 -0.70 -7.14 -3.98
N ASN A 134 -0.53 -6.09 -4.78
CA ASN A 134 0.26 -4.90 -4.44
C ASN A 134 1.70 -5.31 -4.05
N LEU A 135 2.18 -6.35 -4.74
CA LEU A 135 3.52 -6.89 -4.76
C LEU A 135 3.82 -7.29 -6.20
N TRP A 136 5.06 -7.09 -6.66
CA TRP A 136 5.45 -7.34 -8.05
C TRP A 136 4.69 -6.39 -8.98
N HIS A 137 4.99 -5.11 -8.85
CA HIS A 137 4.42 -4.04 -9.67
C HIS A 137 5.03 -4.10 -11.06
N PHE A 138 4.20 -4.16 -12.10
CA PHE A 138 4.70 -4.19 -13.47
C PHE A 138 5.48 -2.92 -13.78
N ASP A 139 6.64 -3.07 -14.41
CA ASP A 139 7.36 -1.95 -15.00
C ASP A 139 6.75 -1.68 -16.39
N PRO A 140 5.98 -0.58 -16.56
CA PRO A 140 5.26 -0.33 -17.81
C PRO A 140 6.19 0.02 -18.98
N LEU A 141 7.47 0.36 -18.72
CA LEU A 141 8.42 0.75 -19.75
C LEU A 141 9.35 -0.40 -20.14
N ALA A 142 9.67 -1.33 -19.23
CA ALA A 142 10.61 -2.42 -19.50
C ALA A 142 10.19 -3.35 -20.66
N GLN A 143 8.90 -3.67 -20.79
CA GLN A 143 8.42 -4.62 -21.81
C GLN A 143 8.09 -3.97 -23.16
N ARG A 144 7.92 -2.64 -23.21
CA ARG A 144 7.42 -1.94 -24.41
C ARG A 144 8.52 -1.55 -25.40
N ASP A 145 9.78 -1.59 -24.99
CA ASP A 145 10.90 -1.12 -25.83
C ASP A 145 11.12 -1.96 -27.12
N ASN A 146 10.83 -3.27 -27.08
CA ASN A 146 11.22 -4.18 -28.19
C ASN A 146 10.08 -4.58 -29.15
N SER A 147 8.81 -4.49 -28.75
CA SER A 147 7.66 -4.96 -29.56
C SER A 147 6.60 -3.90 -29.85
N HIS A 148 6.55 -2.83 -29.05
CA HIS A 148 5.57 -1.75 -29.15
C HIS A 148 6.27 -0.40 -28.89
N PRO A 149 6.93 0.18 -29.91
CA PRO A 149 7.84 1.30 -29.72
C PRO A 149 7.18 2.42 -28.90
N ILE A 150 7.81 2.76 -27.78
CA ILE A 150 7.35 3.79 -26.87
C ILE A 150 7.52 5.15 -27.56
N ASN A 151 6.50 6.00 -27.53
CA ASN A 151 6.68 7.39 -27.93
C ASN A 151 7.55 8.09 -26.88
N LEU A 152 8.77 8.45 -27.27
CA LEU A 152 9.75 9.12 -26.43
C LEU A 152 9.72 10.64 -26.58
N GLY A 153 8.87 11.18 -27.46
CA GLY A 153 8.76 12.62 -27.71
C GLY A 153 10.14 13.25 -28.01
N MET A 154 10.51 14.26 -27.22
CA MET A 154 11.80 14.94 -27.35
C MET A 154 12.96 14.28 -26.59
N LEU A 155 12.72 13.22 -25.81
CA LEU A 155 13.77 12.55 -25.04
C LEU A 155 14.94 12.07 -25.90
N PRO A 156 14.78 11.50 -27.11
CA PRO A 156 15.91 11.05 -27.91
C PRO A 156 16.92 12.17 -28.22
N ASN A 157 16.44 13.40 -28.45
CA ASN A 157 17.31 14.56 -28.68
C ASN A 157 18.09 14.96 -27.42
N LEU A 158 17.43 14.92 -26.26
CA LEU A 158 18.05 15.19 -24.95
C LEU A 158 19.09 14.13 -24.59
N ILE A 159 18.80 12.87 -24.92
CA ILE A 159 19.65 11.71 -24.63
C ILE A 159 20.88 11.68 -25.53
N ALA A 160 20.74 12.07 -26.80
CA ALA A 160 21.82 12.02 -27.80
C ALA A 160 22.84 13.16 -27.63
N ASP A 161 22.45 14.31 -27.10
CA ASP A 161 23.34 15.48 -26.95
C ASP A 161 24.29 15.35 -25.75
N GLY A 162 25.37 14.60 -25.93
CA GLY A 162 26.46 14.44 -24.96
C GLY A 162 27.57 15.48 -25.04
N THR A 163 27.34 16.60 -25.72
CA THR A 163 28.36 17.66 -25.91
C THR A 163 28.35 18.71 -24.79
N ARG A 164 27.30 18.73 -23.97
CA ARG A 164 27.11 19.65 -22.86
C ARG A 164 26.36 18.99 -21.71
N HIS A 165 26.35 19.65 -20.55
CA HIS A 165 25.49 19.25 -19.43
C HIS A 165 24.03 19.24 -19.88
N SER A 166 23.27 18.23 -19.45
CA SER A 166 21.84 18.14 -19.77
C SER A 166 21.08 19.36 -19.28
N PRO A 167 20.03 19.80 -20.01
CA PRO A 167 19.19 20.88 -19.54
C PRO A 167 18.36 20.43 -18.33
N LEU A 168 17.92 21.40 -17.55
CA LEU A 168 16.93 21.20 -16.50
C LEU A 168 15.59 20.76 -17.11
N LEU A 169 15.10 19.59 -16.69
CA LEU A 169 13.83 19.03 -17.16
C LEU A 169 12.66 19.42 -16.26
N GLY A 170 12.89 19.57 -14.95
CA GLY A 170 11.82 19.83 -13.99
C GLY A 170 12.31 19.91 -12.56
N TYR A 171 11.36 19.89 -11.63
CA TYR A 171 11.61 19.84 -10.19
C TYR A 171 10.75 18.76 -9.53
N ALA A 172 11.35 18.04 -8.59
CA ALA A 172 10.64 17.14 -7.69
C ALA A 172 9.94 17.94 -6.57
N PHE A 173 8.94 17.35 -5.91
CA PHE A 173 8.19 18.03 -4.85
C PHE A 173 8.97 18.28 -3.56
N ASP A 174 10.15 17.68 -3.41
CA ASP A 174 11.09 18.02 -2.34
C ASP A 174 11.92 19.27 -2.63
N GLY A 175 11.82 19.82 -3.85
CA GLY A 175 12.47 21.05 -4.29
C GLY A 175 13.75 20.86 -5.09
N TYR A 176 14.24 19.63 -5.24
CA TYR A 176 15.46 19.38 -6.02
C TYR A 176 15.20 19.34 -7.54
N PRO A 177 16.14 19.88 -8.34
CA PRO A 177 16.05 19.85 -9.79
C PRO A 177 16.21 18.44 -10.38
N ILE A 178 15.64 18.24 -11.56
CA ILE A 178 15.69 17.01 -12.34
C ILE A 178 16.34 17.32 -13.69
N TYR A 179 17.39 16.59 -14.06
CA TYR A 179 18.15 16.80 -15.30
C TYR A 179 18.09 15.58 -16.23
N GLY A 180 18.47 15.79 -17.49
CA GLY A 180 18.76 14.71 -18.44
C GLY A 180 20.02 13.89 -18.06
N PRO A 181 20.42 12.90 -18.89
CA PRO A 181 21.38 11.87 -18.51
C PRO A 181 22.84 12.34 -18.44
N TRP A 182 23.16 13.54 -18.93
CA TRP A 182 24.53 14.06 -19.00
C TRP A 182 24.83 15.05 -17.88
N GLY A 183 25.87 14.77 -17.11
CA GLY A 183 26.30 15.57 -15.97
C GLY A 183 27.81 15.64 -15.82
N PHE A 184 28.28 16.42 -14.85
CA PHE A 184 29.71 16.48 -14.52
C PHE A 184 30.08 15.37 -13.53
N GLY A 185 31.12 14.61 -13.86
CA GLY A 185 31.74 13.63 -12.98
C GLY A 185 32.53 14.25 -11.84
N ALA A 186 33.16 13.42 -11.01
CA ALA A 186 33.88 13.87 -9.82
C ALA A 186 35.12 14.74 -10.17
N ALA A 187 35.72 14.55 -11.36
CA ALA A 187 36.82 15.37 -11.83
C ALA A 187 36.35 16.55 -12.71
N GLY A 188 35.04 16.79 -12.79
CA GLY A 188 34.44 17.86 -13.61
C GLY A 188 34.31 17.50 -15.09
N GLU A 189 34.60 16.27 -15.48
CA GLU A 189 34.44 15.77 -16.84
C GLU A 189 32.97 15.60 -17.20
N LEU A 190 32.58 16.01 -18.42
CA LEU A 190 31.23 15.73 -18.91
C LEU A 190 31.11 14.26 -19.27
N ARG A 191 30.11 13.57 -18.71
CA ARG A 191 29.82 12.17 -19.04
C ARG A 191 28.35 11.84 -18.78
N ARG A 192 27.92 10.70 -19.31
CA ARG A 192 26.60 10.13 -18.99
C ARG A 192 26.63 9.62 -17.55
N MET A 193 25.64 10.01 -16.75
CA MET A 193 25.46 9.52 -15.39
C MET A 193 24.75 8.16 -15.43
N HIS A 194 25.27 7.20 -14.69
CA HIS A 194 24.70 5.84 -14.62
C HIS A 194 23.97 5.62 -13.31
N SER A 195 22.81 4.98 -13.36
CA SER A 195 22.11 4.55 -12.16
C SER A 195 22.84 3.41 -11.45
N GLY A 196 22.76 3.35 -10.12
CA GLY A 196 23.23 2.20 -9.33
C GLY A 196 22.25 1.02 -9.31
N TYR A 197 21.11 1.13 -10.01
CA TYR A 197 20.14 0.05 -10.10
C TYR A 197 20.52 -0.98 -11.17
N ARG A 198 20.33 -2.26 -10.83
CA ARG A 198 20.47 -3.38 -11.75
C ARG A 198 19.36 -4.40 -11.54
N LEU A 199 19.20 -5.30 -12.51
CA LEU A 199 18.40 -6.50 -12.31
C LEU A 199 19.03 -7.40 -11.24
N ARG A 200 18.19 -7.95 -10.38
CA ARG A 200 18.57 -8.91 -9.36
C ARG A 200 18.99 -10.23 -10.00
N HIS A 201 19.92 -10.93 -9.37
CA HIS A 201 20.33 -12.27 -9.76
C HIS A 201 19.44 -13.33 -9.10
N ILE A 202 18.20 -13.44 -9.56
CA ILE A 202 17.20 -14.38 -9.01
C ILE A 202 16.59 -15.27 -10.11
N THR A 203 16.20 -16.49 -9.73
CA THR A 203 15.42 -17.40 -10.57
C THR A 203 13.97 -17.54 -10.09
N ARG A 204 13.70 -17.11 -8.85
CA ARG A 204 12.37 -17.11 -8.23
C ARG A 204 12.12 -15.82 -7.47
N ARG A 205 10.86 -15.38 -7.49
CA ARG A 205 10.37 -14.17 -6.85
C ARG A 205 9.82 -14.47 -5.46
N THR A 206 10.72 -14.89 -4.55
CA THR A 206 10.38 -15.32 -3.18
C THR A 206 10.85 -14.36 -2.08
N ALA A 207 11.53 -13.27 -2.46
CA ALA A 207 12.00 -12.24 -1.55
C ALA A 207 12.09 -10.90 -2.27
N LEU A 208 11.98 -9.80 -1.52
CA LEU A 208 12.16 -8.43 -2.02
C LEU A 208 13.63 -8.00 -1.96
N ALA A 209 14.00 -6.97 -2.74
CA ALA A 209 15.37 -6.44 -2.81
C ALA A 209 15.93 -5.97 -1.44
N ASN A 210 15.05 -5.57 -0.52
CA ASN A 210 15.43 -5.16 0.84
C ASN A 210 15.67 -6.33 1.81
N GLY A 211 15.66 -7.57 1.32
CA GLY A 211 15.92 -8.80 2.09
C GLY A 211 14.71 -9.42 2.78
N ILE A 212 13.50 -8.84 2.63
CA ILE A 212 12.28 -9.44 3.17
C ILE A 212 11.98 -10.74 2.39
N VAL A 213 12.04 -11.87 3.09
CA VAL A 213 11.58 -13.16 2.58
C VAL A 213 10.06 -13.20 2.63
N LEU A 214 9.45 -13.53 1.50
CA LEU A 214 8.01 -13.55 1.36
C LEU A 214 7.43 -14.89 1.82
N THR A 215 6.17 -14.88 2.22
CA THR A 215 5.42 -16.13 2.41
C THR A 215 5.07 -16.73 1.03
N PRO A 216 4.80 -18.04 0.90
CA PRO A 216 4.42 -18.61 -0.39
C PRO A 216 3.16 -17.99 -1.02
N ALA A 217 2.30 -17.35 -0.23
CA ALA A 217 1.14 -16.60 -0.75
C ALA A 217 1.54 -15.32 -1.50
N GLN A 218 2.70 -14.76 -1.18
CA GLN A 218 3.27 -13.50 -1.67
C GLN A 218 4.26 -13.69 -2.83
N TYR A 219 4.52 -14.93 -3.24
CA TYR A 219 5.49 -15.20 -4.30
C TYR A 219 5.02 -14.62 -5.63
N GLY A 220 5.96 -13.97 -6.32
CA GLY A 220 5.76 -13.56 -7.71
C GLY A 220 5.91 -14.76 -8.65
N PRO A 221 5.58 -14.60 -9.94
CA PRO A 221 5.76 -15.68 -10.90
C PRO A 221 7.24 -16.05 -11.02
N PRO A 222 7.57 -17.31 -11.36
CA PRO A 222 8.95 -17.70 -11.62
C PRO A 222 9.56 -16.87 -12.75
N VAL A 223 10.88 -16.74 -12.76
CA VAL A 223 11.58 -16.09 -13.87
C VAL A 223 11.61 -17.06 -15.05
N ASN A 224 10.95 -16.69 -16.15
CA ASN A 224 10.83 -17.49 -17.37
C ASN A 224 10.57 -16.57 -18.58
N ASP A 225 10.29 -17.14 -19.75
CA ASP A 225 10.04 -16.37 -20.99
C ASP A 225 8.77 -15.51 -20.93
N GLU A 226 7.77 -15.90 -20.11
CA GLU A 226 6.53 -15.15 -19.92
C GLU A 226 6.73 -13.95 -18.97
N TYR A 227 7.50 -14.15 -17.89
CA TYR A 227 7.82 -13.15 -16.87
C TYR A 227 9.34 -13.01 -16.69
N PRO A 228 10.07 -12.51 -17.71
CA PRO A 228 11.52 -12.31 -17.62
C PRO A 228 11.87 -11.28 -16.54
N LEU A 229 13.13 -11.27 -16.09
CA LEU A 229 13.61 -10.23 -15.17
C LEU A 229 13.45 -8.84 -15.78
N GLY A 230 13.01 -7.89 -14.95
CA GLY A 230 12.69 -6.52 -15.35
C GLY A 230 11.22 -6.33 -15.68
N THR A 231 10.42 -7.40 -15.69
CA THR A 231 8.97 -7.31 -15.78
C THR A 231 8.38 -6.54 -14.60
N PHE A 232 8.98 -6.67 -13.41
CA PHE A 232 8.52 -6.00 -12.20
C PHE A 232 9.54 -5.03 -11.64
N VAL A 233 9.07 -3.96 -11.00
CA VAL A 233 9.91 -2.97 -10.30
C VAL A 233 10.75 -3.64 -9.21
N GLU A 234 10.21 -4.65 -8.53
CA GLU A 234 10.89 -5.42 -7.49
C GLU A 234 11.92 -6.44 -8.02
N ASP A 235 12.05 -6.57 -9.35
CA ASP A 235 13.16 -7.28 -9.99
C ASP A 235 14.46 -6.47 -9.95
N TYR A 236 14.39 -5.17 -9.65
CA TYR A 236 15.56 -4.30 -9.55
C TYR A 236 16.07 -4.19 -8.10
N GLU A 237 17.39 -4.08 -7.95
CA GLU A 237 18.05 -3.77 -6.69
C GLU A 237 19.03 -2.61 -6.88
N PHE A 238 19.21 -1.83 -5.83
CA PHE A 238 20.24 -0.80 -5.77
C PHE A 238 21.55 -1.37 -5.24
N ASP A 239 22.66 -1.08 -5.91
CA ASP A 239 24.00 -1.38 -5.46
C ASP A 239 24.83 -0.09 -5.47
N SER A 240 25.22 0.37 -4.28
CA SER A 240 26.00 1.60 -4.11
C SER A 240 27.40 1.55 -4.76
N CYS A 241 27.90 0.36 -5.12
CA CYS A 241 29.16 0.22 -5.84
C CYS A 241 28.98 0.35 -7.37
N LEU A 242 27.74 0.47 -7.84
CA LEU A 242 27.41 0.65 -9.25
C LEU A 242 27.03 2.09 -9.55
N GLY A 243 27.43 2.53 -10.74
CA GLY A 243 27.00 3.80 -11.30
C GLY A 243 27.52 5.03 -10.57
N ASP A 244 26.85 6.14 -10.84
CA ASP A 244 27.22 7.49 -10.43
C ASP A 244 26.18 8.15 -9.51
N LEU A 245 25.04 7.49 -9.33
CA LEU A 245 23.84 7.98 -8.66
C LEU A 245 23.52 7.13 -7.44
N ASP A 246 22.94 7.74 -6.43
CA ASP A 246 22.51 7.08 -5.20
C ASP A 246 21.15 6.35 -5.34
N GLU A 247 20.63 5.82 -4.22
CA GLU A 247 19.38 5.07 -4.19
C GLU A 247 18.13 5.90 -4.56
N PHE A 248 18.23 7.23 -4.55
CA PHE A 248 17.15 8.11 -4.99
C PHE A 248 17.24 8.43 -6.48
N ASN A 249 18.23 7.86 -7.18
CA ASN A 249 18.56 8.14 -8.57
C ASN A 249 19.03 9.58 -8.80
N GLY A 250 19.77 10.12 -7.84
CA GLY A 250 20.38 11.43 -7.95
C GLY A 250 21.78 11.48 -7.37
N ARG A 251 22.34 12.70 -7.33
CA ARG A 251 23.64 12.98 -6.71
C ARG A 251 23.75 14.45 -6.38
N PHE A 252 24.67 14.78 -5.47
CA PHE A 252 25.16 16.15 -5.35
C PHE A 252 26.15 16.45 -6.48
N ALA A 253 25.89 17.52 -7.24
CA ALA A 253 26.73 17.95 -8.36
C ALA A 253 26.62 19.46 -8.59
N VAL A 254 27.65 20.02 -9.21
CA VAL A 254 27.57 21.36 -9.83
C VAL A 254 26.82 21.25 -11.14
N THR A 255 25.96 22.23 -11.41
CA THR A 255 25.20 22.30 -12.67
C THR A 255 25.28 23.72 -13.24
N PRO A 256 24.92 23.94 -14.52
CA PRO A 256 24.93 25.28 -15.12
C PRO A 256 24.11 26.30 -14.31
N GLU A 257 22.97 25.88 -13.78
CA GLU A 257 22.07 26.72 -12.99
C GLU A 257 22.47 26.82 -11.51
N TYR A 258 23.13 25.79 -10.98
CA TYR A 258 23.58 25.72 -9.58
C TYR A 258 25.12 25.55 -9.51
N PRO A 259 25.89 26.63 -9.79
CA PRO A 259 27.35 26.56 -9.82
C PRO A 259 28.00 26.33 -8.45
N GLN A 260 27.26 26.55 -7.36
CA GLN A 260 27.68 26.22 -5.99
C GLN A 260 27.34 24.78 -5.58
N GLY A 261 26.73 24.01 -6.48
CA GLY A 261 26.28 22.65 -6.23
C GLY A 261 24.85 22.58 -5.72
N THR A 262 24.15 21.53 -6.13
CA THR A 262 22.86 21.12 -5.62
C THR A 262 22.78 19.60 -5.66
N TYR A 263 21.92 19.01 -4.83
CA TYR A 263 21.44 17.68 -5.12
C TYR A 263 20.51 17.73 -6.35
N ALA A 264 20.61 16.75 -7.23
CA ALA A 264 19.84 16.68 -8.46
C ALA A 264 19.48 15.23 -8.82
N TYR A 265 18.24 15.01 -9.24
CA TYR A 265 17.80 13.76 -9.85
C TYR A 265 18.17 13.72 -11.33
N VAL A 266 18.32 12.52 -11.89
CA VAL A 266 18.85 12.33 -13.25
C VAL A 266 18.00 11.36 -14.06
N LEU A 267 17.74 11.70 -15.33
CA LEU A 267 17.13 10.79 -16.30
C LEU A 267 18.07 9.61 -16.58
N SER A 268 17.67 8.41 -16.18
CA SER A 268 18.46 7.18 -16.34
C SER A 268 18.26 6.54 -17.70
N THR A 269 19.38 6.17 -18.33
CA THR A 269 19.42 5.51 -19.62
C THR A 269 20.47 4.39 -19.63
N ASP A 270 20.29 3.39 -20.48
CA ASP A 270 21.31 2.38 -20.74
C ASP A 270 22.45 2.92 -21.64
N ALA A 271 23.42 2.05 -21.93
CA ALA A 271 24.58 2.40 -22.75
C ALA A 271 24.22 2.76 -24.20
N GLN A 272 23.05 2.35 -24.67
CA GLN A 272 22.51 2.64 -26.00
C GLN A 272 21.64 3.91 -26.00
N GLY A 273 21.44 4.54 -24.84
CA GLY A 273 20.59 5.72 -24.68
C GLY A 273 19.09 5.38 -24.57
N ARG A 274 18.71 4.13 -24.34
CA ARG A 274 17.32 3.76 -24.08
C ARG A 274 16.98 4.05 -22.63
N LEU A 275 15.72 4.33 -22.32
CA LEU A 275 15.28 4.55 -20.94
C LEU A 275 15.60 3.33 -20.08
N ALA A 276 16.15 3.56 -18.89
CA ALA A 276 16.47 2.50 -17.94
C ALA A 276 15.92 2.83 -16.56
N PHE A 277 15.47 1.81 -15.83
CA PHE A 277 15.00 1.94 -14.46
C PHE A 277 16.06 2.66 -13.60
N PRO A 278 15.68 3.60 -12.72
CA PRO A 278 14.30 3.98 -12.33
C PRO A 278 13.73 5.18 -13.11
N TYR A 279 14.30 5.48 -14.28
CA TYR A 279 13.91 6.58 -15.17
C TYR A 279 14.20 7.97 -14.60
N LEU A 280 13.54 8.43 -13.54
CA LEU A 280 13.75 9.77 -12.99
C LEU A 280 14.08 9.73 -11.49
N LEU A 281 13.15 9.24 -10.69
CA LEU A 281 13.33 9.06 -9.25
C LEU A 281 12.70 7.73 -8.83
N THR A 282 13.09 7.26 -7.65
CA THR A 282 12.57 6.03 -7.07
C THR A 282 11.46 6.38 -6.07
N GLY A 283 10.82 5.40 -5.43
CA GLY A 283 9.64 5.62 -4.57
C GLY A 283 9.81 6.53 -3.33
N GLN A 284 10.90 7.32 -3.24
CA GLN A 284 11.28 8.19 -2.13
C GLN A 284 11.94 9.49 -2.63
N TYR A 285 11.81 10.56 -1.84
CA TYR A 285 12.54 11.81 -2.07
C TYR A 285 13.83 11.87 -1.24
N ALA A 286 14.89 12.42 -1.82
CA ALA A 286 16.14 12.79 -1.15
C ALA A 286 15.99 14.01 -0.22
N GLY A 287 15.05 14.90 -0.51
CA GLY A 287 14.75 16.08 0.31
C GLY A 287 13.65 15.85 1.35
N ARG A 288 13.73 16.61 2.45
CA ARG A 288 12.75 16.63 3.53
C ARG A 288 11.48 17.32 3.05
N VAL A 289 10.38 16.57 3.02
CA VAL A 289 9.05 17.08 2.72
C VAL A 289 8.02 16.46 3.66
N THR A 290 7.20 17.27 4.30
CA THR A 290 6.16 16.78 5.23
C THR A 290 4.94 16.27 4.46
N THR A 291 4.10 15.43 5.09
CA THR A 291 2.84 14.96 4.49
C THR A 291 1.91 16.12 4.10
N ASP A 292 1.88 17.20 4.89
CA ASP A 292 1.06 18.37 4.58
C ASP A 292 1.63 19.19 3.42
N GLU A 293 2.97 19.32 3.33
CA GLU A 293 3.64 19.91 2.17
C GLU A 293 3.38 19.09 0.91
N LEU A 294 3.54 17.76 0.96
CA LEU A 294 3.23 16.87 -0.16
C LEU A 294 1.76 17.01 -0.58
N ARG A 295 0.80 17.01 0.35
CA ARG A 295 -0.62 17.20 0.02
C ARG A 295 -0.87 18.51 -0.72
N ALA A 296 -0.26 19.60 -0.24
CA ALA A 296 -0.37 20.92 -0.85
C ALA A 296 0.45 21.10 -2.13
N ALA A 297 1.39 20.19 -2.42
CA ALA A 297 2.34 20.26 -3.53
C ALA A 297 1.68 20.14 -4.91
N PHE A 298 0.54 19.45 -5.01
CA PHE A 298 -0.20 19.29 -6.26
C PHE A 298 -1.71 19.31 -6.02
N ARG A 299 -2.44 20.08 -6.82
CA ARG A 299 -3.89 20.13 -6.82
C ARG A 299 -4.40 20.37 -8.23
N ASP A 300 -5.43 19.64 -8.63
CA ASP A 300 -6.26 20.02 -9.77
C ASP A 300 -7.45 20.84 -9.24
N GLU A 301 -7.38 22.15 -9.39
CA GLU A 301 -8.38 23.09 -8.88
C GLU A 301 -9.70 23.06 -9.67
N ALA A 302 -9.72 22.38 -10.82
CA ALA A 302 -10.97 22.07 -11.52
C ALA A 302 -11.66 20.81 -10.96
N ALA A 303 -11.00 20.05 -10.08
CA ALA A 303 -11.63 18.94 -9.36
C ALA A 303 -12.51 19.45 -8.20
N PRO A 304 -13.63 18.79 -7.88
CA PRO A 304 -14.46 19.15 -6.74
C PRO A 304 -13.63 19.12 -5.44
N PRO A 305 -13.79 20.12 -4.54
CA PRO A 305 -12.98 20.19 -3.32
C PRO A 305 -13.25 18.99 -2.40
N SER A 306 -12.16 18.40 -1.87
CA SER A 306 -12.25 17.41 -0.79
C SER A 306 -12.47 18.10 0.56
N ASP A 307 -13.56 17.78 1.26
CA ASP A 307 -14.01 18.48 2.48
C ASP A 307 -13.12 18.32 3.72
N VAL A 308 -12.07 17.49 3.69
CA VAL A 308 -11.42 16.94 4.91
C VAL A 308 -10.00 17.46 5.18
N GLU A 309 -9.64 18.61 4.64
CA GLU A 309 -8.27 19.13 4.63
C GLU A 309 -7.88 20.01 5.85
N GLN A 310 -8.08 19.53 7.10
CA GLN A 310 -7.60 20.24 8.32
C GLN A 310 -6.72 19.37 9.24
N ALA A 311 -5.86 20.04 10.04
CA ALA A 311 -4.82 19.46 10.89
C ALA A 311 -5.31 18.33 11.82
N GLY A 312 -4.41 17.40 12.15
CA GLY A 312 -4.73 16.23 12.96
C GLY A 312 -5.25 16.60 14.36
N ILE A 313 -6.37 15.99 14.77
CA ILE A 313 -7.02 16.23 16.06
C ILE A 313 -6.59 15.17 17.10
N LEU A 314 -6.33 13.93 16.66
CA LEU A 314 -5.92 12.83 17.54
C LEU A 314 -4.86 11.94 16.92
N PHE A 315 -4.03 11.34 17.77
CA PHE A 315 -2.98 10.40 17.40
C PHE A 315 -2.97 9.21 18.36
N TYR A 316 -2.95 8.00 17.79
CA TYR A 316 -2.80 6.74 18.49
C TYR A 316 -1.59 6.01 17.91
N GLN A 317 -0.80 5.39 18.79
CA GLN A 317 0.35 4.57 18.39
C GLN A 317 0.20 3.19 19.01
N ASP A 318 0.22 2.17 18.17
CA ASP A 318 0.47 0.78 18.52
C ASP A 318 1.90 0.39 18.08
N LYS A 319 2.36 -0.81 18.43
CA LYS A 319 3.69 -1.32 18.04
C LYS A 319 3.89 -1.30 16.52
N ASP A 320 2.89 -1.76 15.78
CA ASP A 320 3.02 -2.02 14.34
C ASP A 320 2.17 -1.07 13.47
N ALA A 321 1.31 -0.24 14.06
CA ALA A 321 0.51 0.74 13.33
C ALA A 321 0.25 2.01 14.15
N ALA A 322 0.12 3.14 13.45
CA ALA A 322 -0.29 4.42 14.03
C ALA A 322 -1.54 4.93 13.32
N LEU A 323 -2.48 5.50 14.07
CA LEU A 323 -3.68 6.15 13.53
C LEU A 323 -3.64 7.64 13.86
N THR A 324 -3.70 8.49 12.84
CA THR A 324 -3.96 9.92 12.97
C THR A 324 -5.37 10.22 12.47
N ILE A 325 -6.14 10.97 13.25
CA ILE A 325 -7.49 11.41 12.87
C ILE A 325 -7.45 12.90 12.54
N HIS A 326 -7.97 13.26 11.38
CA HIS A 326 -8.05 14.63 10.87
C HIS A 326 -9.51 15.07 10.73
N GLY A 327 -9.78 16.34 10.99
CA GLY A 327 -11.11 16.93 10.85
C GLY A 327 -11.14 18.36 11.37
N LYS A 328 -12.28 19.04 11.16
CA LYS A 328 -12.51 20.37 11.76
C LYS A 328 -12.78 20.27 13.27
N GLN A 329 -13.52 19.24 13.65
CA GLN A 329 -13.91 18.95 15.03
C GLN A 329 -14.07 17.45 15.18
N LEU A 330 -13.64 16.92 16.32
CA LEU A 330 -13.87 15.53 16.68
C LEU A 330 -15.31 15.37 17.19
N ALA A 331 -16.25 15.16 16.28
CA ALA A 331 -17.67 15.02 16.59
C ALA A 331 -18.37 14.07 15.62
N ALA A 332 -19.48 13.49 16.06
CA ALA A 332 -20.36 12.73 15.19
C ALA A 332 -20.99 13.61 14.10
N HIS A 333 -21.44 12.99 13.01
CA HIS A 333 -21.99 13.65 11.82
C HIS A 333 -21.02 14.62 11.11
N GLN A 334 -19.77 14.69 11.54
CA GLN A 334 -18.70 15.38 10.83
C GLN A 334 -17.83 14.37 10.09
N PRO A 335 -17.38 14.68 8.86
CA PRO A 335 -16.43 13.83 8.16
C PRO A 335 -15.08 13.87 8.87
N LEU A 336 -14.60 12.70 9.27
CA LEU A 336 -13.28 12.52 9.86
C LEU A 336 -12.42 11.67 8.92
N ARG A 337 -11.21 12.14 8.61
CA ARG A 337 -10.24 11.33 7.85
C ARG A 337 -9.36 10.55 8.81
N LEU A 338 -9.38 9.25 8.66
CA LEU A 338 -8.59 8.28 9.41
C LEU A 338 -7.36 7.94 8.57
N SER A 339 -6.16 8.19 9.09
CA SER A 339 -4.88 8.04 8.40
C SER A 339 -3.99 7.05 9.16
N PHE A 340 -3.71 5.91 8.55
CA PHE A 340 -2.96 4.79 9.13
C PHE A 340 -1.55 4.77 8.57
N ALA A 341 -0.54 4.78 9.44
CA ALA A 341 0.84 4.47 9.07
C ALA A 341 1.19 3.07 9.58
N ILE A 342 1.61 2.18 8.70
CA ILE A 342 1.91 0.79 9.05
C ILE A 342 3.42 0.58 9.07
N THR A 343 3.89 -0.17 10.06
CA THR A 343 5.30 -0.55 10.18
C THR A 343 5.46 -2.06 10.34
N ASN A 344 6.59 -2.58 9.89
CA ASN A 344 7.01 -3.95 10.13
C ASN A 344 8.45 -3.95 10.61
N ASN A 345 8.70 -4.45 11.82
CA ASN A 345 10.02 -4.44 12.47
C ASN A 345 10.66 -3.04 12.49
N GLY A 346 9.85 -2.01 12.78
CA GLY A 346 10.30 -0.61 12.86
C GLY A 346 10.53 0.09 11.51
N LYS A 347 10.35 -0.60 10.39
CA LYS A 347 10.40 0.01 9.04
C LYS A 347 9.00 0.31 8.54
N SER A 348 8.84 1.43 7.86
CA SER A 348 7.58 1.81 7.21
C SER A 348 7.18 0.78 6.14
N VAL A 349 5.90 0.45 6.07
CA VAL A 349 5.33 -0.46 5.06
C VAL A 349 4.39 0.34 4.18
N ARG A 350 4.85 0.58 2.95
CA ARG A 350 4.06 1.29 1.94
C ARG A 350 3.04 0.41 1.25
N HIS A 351 3.45 -0.80 0.87
CA HIS A 351 2.61 -1.74 0.12
C HIS A 351 2.20 -2.91 1.00
N LEU A 352 0.95 -2.92 1.44
CA LEU A 352 0.29 -4.07 2.05
C LEU A 352 -0.26 -5.00 0.98
N GLU A 353 -0.36 -6.29 1.30
CA GLU A 353 -1.02 -7.24 0.42
C GLU A 353 -2.51 -6.97 0.28
N TYR A 354 -3.05 -7.23 -0.91
CA TYR A 354 -4.49 -7.28 -1.10
C TYR A 354 -5.06 -8.57 -0.53
N VAL A 355 -5.99 -8.40 0.39
CA VAL A 355 -6.85 -9.46 0.93
C VAL A 355 -8.27 -9.01 0.61
N HIS A 356 -9.10 -9.84 -0.03
CA HIS A 356 -10.46 -9.45 -0.47
C HIS A 356 -10.51 -8.12 -1.24
N GLU A 357 -9.68 -8.00 -2.29
CA GLU A 357 -9.57 -6.84 -3.18
C GLU A 357 -9.13 -5.53 -2.53
N ARG A 358 -8.72 -5.56 -1.25
CA ARG A 358 -8.33 -4.35 -0.52
C ARG A 358 -7.06 -4.59 0.32
N PRO A 359 -6.17 -3.59 0.39
CA PRO A 359 -4.92 -3.72 1.15
C PRO A 359 -5.11 -3.60 2.67
N LEU A 360 -6.23 -3.00 3.10
CA LEU A 360 -6.56 -2.79 4.50
C LEU A 360 -8.09 -2.81 4.68
N HIS A 361 -8.59 -3.65 5.58
CA HIS A 361 -9.96 -3.63 6.03
C HIS A 361 -10.06 -2.91 7.37
N LEU A 362 -10.89 -1.88 7.43
CA LEU A 362 -11.15 -1.14 8.65
C LEU A 362 -12.58 -1.38 9.10
N LEU A 363 -12.71 -1.93 10.30
CA LEU A 363 -14.00 -2.22 10.90
C LEU A 363 -14.25 -1.27 12.06
N VAL A 364 -15.28 -0.45 11.93
CA VAL A 364 -15.67 0.56 12.91
C VAL A 364 -16.89 0.05 13.65
N VAL A 365 -16.77 -0.13 14.97
CA VAL A 365 -17.79 -0.79 15.78
C VAL A 365 -18.03 0.03 17.04
N SER A 366 -19.29 0.34 17.35
CA SER A 366 -19.62 1.01 18.62
C SER A 366 -19.49 0.05 19.81
N GLU A 367 -19.21 0.59 21.00
CA GLU A 367 -19.06 -0.19 22.24
C GLU A 367 -20.32 -1.00 22.61
N ASP A 368 -21.49 -0.59 22.14
CA ASP A 368 -22.77 -1.32 22.29
C ASP A 368 -23.07 -2.32 21.15
N LEU A 369 -22.17 -2.47 20.17
CA LEU A 369 -22.29 -3.36 19.00
C LEU A 369 -23.51 -3.08 18.10
N GLU A 370 -24.03 -1.85 18.12
CA GLU A 370 -25.17 -1.46 17.30
C GLU A 370 -24.77 -0.75 16.00
N ASP A 371 -23.71 0.06 16.04
CA ASP A 371 -23.13 0.67 14.84
C ASP A 371 -22.02 -0.21 14.31
N PHE A 372 -22.01 -0.40 12.99
CA PHE A 372 -21.00 -1.18 12.29
C PHE A 372 -20.73 -0.55 10.92
N ALA A 373 -19.46 -0.36 10.59
CA ALA A 373 -19.03 -0.05 9.24
C ALA A 373 -17.82 -0.91 8.86
N HIS A 374 -17.81 -1.40 7.63
CA HIS A 374 -16.68 -2.10 7.02
C HIS A 374 -16.22 -1.25 5.85
N ILE A 375 -15.06 -0.59 6.01
CA ILE A 375 -14.54 0.41 5.10
C ILE A 375 -13.10 0.06 4.71
N HIS A 376 -12.65 0.56 3.56
CA HIS A 376 -11.37 0.17 2.99
C HIS A 376 -10.48 1.39 2.77
N PRO A 377 -9.56 1.68 3.70
CA PRO A 377 -8.54 2.70 3.50
C PRO A 377 -7.69 2.43 2.26
N THR A 378 -7.45 3.48 1.49
CA THR A 378 -6.64 3.43 0.27
C THR A 378 -5.26 4.01 0.54
N LEU A 379 -4.23 3.48 -0.12
CA LEU A 379 -2.89 4.04 -0.03
C LEU A 379 -2.91 5.48 -0.60
N THR A 380 -2.31 6.41 0.14
CA THR A 380 -2.15 7.82 -0.25
C THR A 380 -0.67 8.20 -0.28
N ALA A 381 -0.36 9.49 -0.49
CA ALA A 381 1.00 10.01 -0.60
C ALA A 381 1.88 9.62 0.60
N GLY A 382 3.08 9.09 0.32
CA GLY A 382 3.96 8.51 1.32
C GLY A 382 3.65 7.04 1.58
N ASP A 383 3.51 6.69 2.85
CA ASP A 383 3.32 5.31 3.35
C ASP A 383 2.05 5.20 4.23
N ARG A 384 0.97 5.87 3.82
CA ARG A 384 -0.25 5.98 4.64
C ARG A 384 -1.50 5.52 3.93
N TYR A 385 -2.33 4.77 4.65
CA TYR A 385 -3.65 4.35 4.21
C TYR A 385 -4.70 5.29 4.80
N GLU A 386 -5.53 5.92 3.96
CA GLU A 386 -6.52 6.89 4.41
C GLU A 386 -7.95 6.54 4.00
N VAL A 387 -8.92 6.90 4.83
CA VAL A 387 -10.35 6.86 4.50
C VAL A 387 -11.06 8.01 5.20
N THR A 388 -12.12 8.54 4.60
CA THR A 388 -13.04 9.46 5.28
C THR A 388 -14.25 8.69 5.79
N HIS A 389 -14.57 8.87 7.06
CA HIS A 389 -15.74 8.25 7.68
C HIS A 389 -16.52 9.28 8.50
N THR A 390 -17.85 9.18 8.43
CA THR A 390 -18.77 10.01 9.23
C THR A 390 -19.45 9.11 10.24
N PHE A 391 -19.15 9.32 11.51
CA PHE A 391 -19.72 8.51 12.58
C PHE A 391 -21.18 8.91 12.83
N PRO A 392 -22.10 7.94 12.97
CA PRO A 392 -23.54 8.21 13.02
C PRO A 392 -24.00 8.81 14.35
N ARG A 393 -23.19 8.73 15.42
CA ARG A 393 -23.50 9.31 16.74
C ARG A 393 -22.25 9.45 17.61
N GLY A 394 -22.36 10.24 18.67
CA GLY A 394 -21.34 10.33 19.70
C GLY A 394 -21.30 9.05 20.53
N GLY A 395 -20.13 8.64 20.99
CA GLY A 395 -19.96 7.32 21.60
C GLY A 395 -18.51 6.85 21.60
N ARG A 396 -18.28 5.72 22.26
CA ARG A 396 -17.01 5.02 22.20
C ARG A 396 -17.06 3.99 21.08
N TYR A 397 -16.06 4.02 20.22
CA TYR A 397 -15.89 3.11 19.09
C TYR A 397 -14.59 2.34 19.22
N ARG A 398 -14.60 1.10 18.78
CA ARG A 398 -13.39 0.32 18.51
C ARG A 398 -13.22 0.19 17.00
N LEU A 399 -12.03 0.52 16.54
CA LEU A 399 -11.62 0.47 15.15
C LEU A 399 -10.63 -0.68 15.00
N TYR A 400 -10.94 -1.68 14.18
CA TYR A 400 -10.04 -2.80 13.89
C TYR A 400 -9.47 -2.62 12.48
N ALA A 401 -8.16 -2.40 12.39
CA ALA A 401 -7.43 -2.39 11.13
C ALA A 401 -6.86 -3.79 10.90
N ASP A 402 -7.34 -4.46 9.87
CA ASP A 402 -6.94 -5.79 9.43
C ASP A 402 -6.12 -5.68 8.12
N TYR A 403 -4.86 -6.11 8.17
CA TYR A 403 -3.89 -5.93 7.09
C TYR A 403 -2.79 -6.99 7.11
N THR A 404 -2.11 -7.18 5.97
CA THR A 404 -0.98 -8.11 5.86
C THR A 404 0.27 -7.42 5.30
N PRO A 405 1.32 -7.21 6.12
CA PRO A 405 2.59 -6.70 5.64
C PRO A 405 3.35 -7.75 4.79
N PRO A 406 4.17 -7.32 3.82
CA PRO A 406 5.04 -8.24 3.07
C PRO A 406 5.95 -9.05 3.99
N GLY A 407 6.10 -10.34 3.70
CA GLY A 407 6.86 -11.31 4.49
C GLY A 407 6.27 -11.66 5.85
N SER A 408 5.05 -11.20 6.15
CA SER A 408 4.40 -11.42 7.45
C SER A 408 3.03 -12.07 7.28
N ALA A 409 2.53 -12.65 8.37
CA ALA A 409 1.13 -13.04 8.47
C ALA A 409 0.21 -11.83 8.66
N GLN A 410 -1.06 -12.03 8.35
CA GLN A 410 -2.14 -11.08 8.61
C GLN A 410 -2.15 -10.63 10.08
N ARG A 411 -2.43 -9.35 10.32
CA ARG A 411 -2.46 -8.72 11.64
C ARG A 411 -3.74 -7.93 11.80
N ILE A 412 -4.24 -7.89 13.03
CA ILE A 412 -5.36 -7.03 13.43
C ILE A 412 -4.87 -6.11 14.53
N THR A 413 -4.89 -4.81 14.25
CA THR A 413 -4.56 -3.76 15.22
C THR A 413 -5.83 -3.01 15.59
N SER A 414 -6.07 -2.79 16.89
CA SER A 414 -7.30 -2.11 17.34
C SER A 414 -7.01 -0.77 17.99
N PHE A 415 -7.84 0.23 17.68
CA PHE A 415 -7.81 1.56 18.27
C PHE A 415 -9.14 1.85 18.97
N VAL A 416 -9.11 2.67 20.01
CA VAL A 416 -10.32 3.14 20.71
C VAL A 416 -10.50 4.62 20.40
N LEU A 417 -11.67 4.99 19.90
CA LEU A 417 -12.04 6.36 19.62
C LEU A 417 -13.21 6.77 20.50
N ASP A 418 -13.01 7.80 21.32
CA ASP A 418 -14.07 8.41 22.12
C ASP A 418 -14.57 9.70 21.45
N LEU A 419 -15.78 9.65 20.89
CA LEU A 419 -16.46 10.82 20.35
C LEU A 419 -17.33 11.49 21.43
N PRO A 420 -17.32 12.83 21.55
CA PRO A 420 -18.19 13.59 22.44
C PRO A 420 -19.69 13.33 22.20
N ASP A 421 -20.53 13.81 23.13
CA ASP A 421 -21.99 13.71 23.06
C ASP A 421 -22.51 12.27 22.91
N ARG A 422 -22.07 11.39 23.81
CA ARG A 422 -22.45 9.96 23.84
C ARG A 422 -23.97 9.80 23.78
N ARG A 423 -24.46 9.13 22.75
CA ARG A 423 -25.88 8.81 22.57
C ARG A 423 -26.06 7.30 22.40
N PRO A 424 -27.08 6.69 23.01
CA PRO A 424 -27.42 5.31 22.70
C PRO A 424 -27.87 5.16 21.24
N ALA A 425 -27.72 3.97 20.67
CA ALA A 425 -28.28 3.68 19.37
C ALA A 425 -29.81 3.84 19.39
N SER A 426 -30.37 4.52 18.39
CA SER A 426 -31.80 4.51 18.15
C SER A 426 -32.21 3.09 17.73
N VAL A 427 -33.08 2.44 18.50
CA VAL A 427 -33.51 1.04 18.30
C VAL A 427 -34.38 0.86 17.03
N VAL A 428 -34.74 1.95 16.36
CA VAL A 428 -35.51 1.90 15.11
C VAL A 428 -34.59 1.51 13.96
N ARG A 429 -34.48 0.20 13.71
CA ARG A 429 -33.85 -0.32 12.49
C ARG A 429 -34.85 -0.29 11.35
N ALA A 430 -34.43 0.21 10.19
CA ALA A 430 -35.18 0.04 8.97
C ALA A 430 -35.40 -1.45 8.70
N ALA A 431 -36.60 -1.81 8.23
CA ALA A 431 -36.87 -3.19 7.83
C ALA A 431 -35.92 -3.58 6.68
N SER A 432 -35.27 -4.73 6.79
CA SER A 432 -34.48 -5.28 5.69
C SER A 432 -35.42 -5.59 4.52
N PRO A 433 -35.05 -5.24 3.27
CA PRO A 433 -35.78 -5.69 2.09
C PRO A 433 -35.62 -7.19 1.81
N TYR A 434 -34.87 -7.91 2.66
CA TYR A 434 -34.61 -9.33 2.56
C TYR A 434 -34.94 -10.06 3.86
N HIS A 435 -35.49 -11.27 3.74
CA HIS A 435 -35.49 -12.28 4.80
C HIS A 435 -34.16 -13.02 4.76
N VAL A 436 -33.30 -12.76 5.74
CA VAL A 436 -31.96 -13.35 5.81
C VAL A 436 -31.91 -14.33 6.98
N GLN A 437 -31.58 -15.58 6.71
CA GLN A 437 -31.48 -16.64 7.72
C GLN A 437 -30.04 -17.14 7.82
N LEU A 438 -29.59 -17.36 9.05
CA LEU A 438 -28.28 -17.93 9.37
C LEU A 438 -28.49 -19.24 10.13
N ALA A 439 -28.21 -20.37 9.50
CA ALA A 439 -28.28 -21.69 10.10
C ALA A 439 -26.88 -22.14 10.54
N ALA A 440 -26.77 -22.73 11.73
CA ALA A 440 -25.54 -23.31 12.25
C ALA A 440 -25.59 -24.84 12.10
N SER A 441 -24.51 -25.45 11.63
CA SER A 441 -24.40 -26.91 11.44
C SER A 441 -24.49 -27.72 12.75
N SER A 442 -24.20 -27.10 13.90
CA SER A 442 -24.31 -27.71 15.23
C SER A 442 -24.48 -26.63 16.32
N PRO A 443 -24.81 -26.99 17.58
CA PRO A 443 -24.83 -26.03 18.68
C PRO A 443 -23.50 -25.30 18.87
N LEU A 444 -23.56 -23.98 19.08
CA LEU A 444 -22.36 -23.14 19.19
C LEU A 444 -21.63 -23.41 20.51
N ARG A 445 -20.38 -23.87 20.42
CA ARG A 445 -19.49 -24.11 21.57
C ARG A 445 -18.13 -23.49 21.30
N ALA A 446 -17.51 -22.98 22.37
CA ALA A 446 -16.15 -22.47 22.30
C ALA A 446 -15.17 -23.56 21.82
N ASN A 447 -14.14 -23.16 21.09
CA ASN A 447 -13.10 -24.03 20.53
C ASN A 447 -13.65 -25.18 19.67
N THR A 448 -14.89 -25.06 19.20
CA THR A 448 -15.53 -25.97 18.26
C THR A 448 -15.74 -25.21 16.96
N GLU A 449 -15.37 -25.85 15.86
CA GLU A 449 -15.64 -25.32 14.53
C GLU A 449 -17.13 -25.36 14.23
N ILE A 450 -17.60 -24.35 13.52
CA ILE A 450 -18.97 -24.25 13.08
C ILE A 450 -19.01 -23.82 11.62
N GLU A 451 -19.79 -24.53 10.84
CA GLU A 451 -20.26 -24.05 9.55
C GLU A 451 -21.56 -23.27 9.72
N PHE A 452 -21.60 -22.05 9.21
CA PHE A 452 -22.80 -21.27 9.03
C PHE A 452 -23.26 -21.32 7.58
N ALA A 453 -24.58 -21.46 7.37
CA ALA A 453 -25.24 -21.37 6.08
C ALA A 453 -26.17 -20.15 6.09
N LEU A 454 -25.89 -19.19 5.21
CA LEU A 454 -26.67 -17.98 4.98
C LEU A 454 -27.59 -18.17 3.77
N THR A 455 -28.89 -17.95 3.94
CA THR A 455 -29.86 -17.94 2.84
C THR A 455 -30.58 -16.61 2.80
N ILE A 456 -30.76 -16.07 1.60
CA ILE A 456 -31.32 -14.73 1.37
C ILE A 456 -32.56 -14.87 0.48
N ARG A 457 -33.69 -14.34 0.95
CA ARG A 457 -34.95 -14.30 0.21
C ARG A 457 -35.46 -12.88 0.12
N ASP A 458 -36.12 -12.53 -0.97
CA ASP A 458 -36.81 -11.26 -1.11
C ASP A 458 -37.92 -11.15 -0.07
N ALA A 459 -38.01 -10.01 0.63
CA ALA A 459 -38.96 -9.87 1.73
C ALA A 459 -40.43 -9.83 1.29
N GLN A 460 -40.69 -9.42 0.05
CA GLN A 460 -42.04 -9.27 -0.51
C GLN A 460 -42.49 -10.54 -1.22
N THR A 461 -41.63 -11.14 -2.04
CA THR A 461 -41.99 -12.31 -2.88
C THR A 461 -41.65 -13.64 -2.22
N ASN A 462 -40.78 -13.63 -1.20
CA ASN A 462 -40.22 -14.82 -0.55
C ASN A 462 -39.42 -15.76 -1.49
N GLN A 463 -39.11 -15.28 -2.70
CA GLN A 463 -38.26 -16.00 -3.66
C GLN A 463 -36.80 -15.91 -3.23
N ALA A 464 -36.02 -16.94 -3.58
CA ALA A 464 -34.57 -16.93 -3.35
C ALA A 464 -33.92 -15.81 -4.16
N VAL A 465 -32.95 -15.13 -3.58
CA VAL A 465 -32.14 -14.15 -4.29
C VAL A 465 -31.05 -14.89 -5.06
N THR A 466 -31.05 -14.76 -6.39
CA THR A 466 -30.16 -15.50 -7.31
C THR A 466 -29.31 -14.59 -8.18
N ASP A 467 -29.27 -13.30 -7.87
CA ASP A 467 -28.64 -12.21 -8.62
C ASP A 467 -27.80 -11.33 -7.66
N LEU A 468 -27.17 -11.97 -6.67
CA LEU A 468 -26.19 -11.28 -5.83
C LEU A 468 -25.01 -10.81 -6.67
N GLU A 469 -24.42 -9.71 -6.24
CA GLU A 469 -23.17 -9.18 -6.77
C GLU A 469 -22.05 -9.49 -5.77
N PRO A 470 -20.84 -9.84 -6.23
CA PRO A 470 -19.68 -9.91 -5.37
C PRO A 470 -19.43 -8.56 -4.68
N PHE A 471 -19.09 -8.61 -3.40
CA PHE A 471 -18.63 -7.46 -2.64
C PHE A 471 -17.28 -7.82 -2.02
N LEU A 472 -16.22 -7.08 -2.34
CA LEU A 472 -14.84 -7.38 -1.92
C LEU A 472 -14.40 -8.78 -2.33
N GLY A 473 -14.72 -9.14 -3.57
CA GLY A 473 -14.40 -10.40 -4.17
C GLY A 473 -15.02 -11.66 -3.56
N ALA A 474 -16.13 -11.53 -2.80
CA ALA A 474 -16.88 -12.68 -2.30
C ALA A 474 -18.40 -12.43 -2.31
N TRP A 475 -19.19 -13.51 -2.27
CA TRP A 475 -20.67 -13.43 -2.22
C TRP A 475 -21.23 -12.84 -0.92
N ALA A 476 -20.47 -12.95 0.16
CA ALA A 476 -20.76 -12.28 1.42
C ALA A 476 -19.48 -12.09 2.25
N HIS A 477 -19.55 -11.24 3.28
CA HIS A 477 -18.49 -11.05 4.28
C HIS A 477 -19.06 -11.19 5.68
N PHE A 478 -18.35 -11.87 6.57
CA PHE A 478 -18.81 -12.13 7.93
C PHE A 478 -17.83 -11.53 8.94
N VAL A 479 -18.35 -10.71 9.84
CA VAL A 479 -17.57 -10.14 10.94
C VAL A 479 -18.23 -10.51 12.25
N ILE A 480 -17.46 -11.03 13.18
CA ILE A 480 -17.95 -11.55 14.45
C ILE A 480 -17.12 -10.96 15.59
N ILE A 481 -17.79 -10.31 16.53
CA ILE A 481 -17.15 -9.66 17.68
C ILE A 481 -17.90 -10.05 18.94
N ASP A 482 -17.16 -10.31 20.01
CA ASP A 482 -17.77 -10.63 21.30
C ASP A 482 -18.19 -9.37 22.06
N GLU A 483 -19.13 -9.52 23.01
CA GLU A 483 -19.64 -8.40 23.82
C GLU A 483 -18.58 -7.60 24.59
N ARG A 484 -17.39 -8.17 24.83
CA ARG A 484 -16.26 -7.53 25.51
C ARG A 484 -15.21 -6.94 24.56
N HIS A 485 -15.38 -7.09 23.24
CA HIS A 485 -14.43 -6.59 22.22
C HIS A 485 -13.01 -7.15 22.34
N GLU A 486 -12.89 -8.37 22.85
CA GLU A 486 -11.64 -9.08 23.11
C GLU A 486 -11.37 -10.15 22.03
N SER A 487 -12.34 -10.44 21.16
CA SER A 487 -12.32 -11.38 20.05
C SER A 487 -12.85 -10.67 18.82
N PHE A 488 -12.07 -10.73 17.76
CA PHE A 488 -12.45 -10.27 16.45
C PHE A 488 -12.23 -11.42 15.47
N ILE A 489 -13.26 -11.72 14.69
CA ILE A 489 -13.20 -12.77 13.66
C ILE A 489 -13.73 -12.18 12.37
N HIS A 490 -12.87 -12.14 11.36
CA HIS A 490 -13.24 -11.86 9.98
C HIS A 490 -13.27 -13.21 9.25
N ALA A 491 -14.46 -13.61 8.79
CA ALA A 491 -14.67 -14.90 8.13
C ALA A 491 -15.26 -14.70 6.73
N HIS A 492 -14.86 -15.60 5.83
CA HIS A 492 -15.20 -15.53 4.41
C HIS A 492 -16.03 -16.74 3.99
N PRO A 493 -16.79 -16.62 2.90
CA PRO A 493 -17.51 -17.73 2.32
C PRO A 493 -16.58 -18.87 1.86
N ILE A 494 -17.11 -20.08 1.85
CA ILE A 494 -16.55 -21.23 1.15
C ILE A 494 -16.98 -21.12 -0.32
N GLU A 495 -16.03 -20.95 -1.22
CA GLU A 495 -16.26 -20.88 -2.66
C GLU A 495 -16.07 -22.27 -3.30
N SER A 496 -16.89 -22.59 -4.31
CA SER A 496 -17.00 -23.94 -4.90
C SER A 496 -15.97 -24.28 -5.97
N THR A 497 -15.20 -23.31 -6.47
CA THR A 497 -14.19 -23.49 -7.53
C THR A 497 -12.76 -23.40 -6.97
N PRO A 498 -11.88 -24.39 -7.23
CA PRO A 498 -10.45 -24.27 -6.93
C PRO A 498 -9.84 -23.11 -7.71
N ARG A 499 -9.21 -22.17 -6.99
CA ARG A 499 -8.54 -20.97 -7.55
C ARG A 499 -7.47 -21.36 -8.57
N ALA A 500 -7.78 -21.27 -9.85
CA ALA A 500 -6.80 -21.12 -10.91
C ALA A 500 -6.63 -19.62 -11.20
N ALA A 501 -5.54 -19.04 -10.70
CA ALA A 501 -4.82 -17.88 -11.22
C ALA A 501 -5.61 -16.72 -11.91
N SER A 502 -6.81 -16.37 -11.43
CA SER A 502 -7.57 -15.21 -11.92
C SER A 502 -8.10 -14.42 -10.73
N HIS A 503 -7.79 -13.12 -10.70
CA HIS A 503 -8.14 -12.18 -9.63
C HIS A 503 -9.13 -11.10 -10.07
N THR A 504 -9.79 -11.26 -11.22
CA THR A 504 -11.01 -10.49 -11.48
C THR A 504 -12.14 -11.14 -10.70
N HIS A 505 -12.57 -10.62 -9.54
CA HIS A 505 -13.73 -11.15 -8.83
C HIS A 505 -15.05 -10.63 -9.42
N ASP A 506 -15.17 -10.74 -10.74
CA ASP A 506 -16.45 -10.63 -11.40
C ASP A 506 -17.25 -11.93 -11.23
N VAL A 507 -18.51 -11.89 -11.64
CA VAL A 507 -19.38 -13.08 -11.66
C VAL A 507 -18.73 -14.21 -12.48
N ALA A 508 -17.87 -13.89 -13.44
CA ALA A 508 -17.24 -14.90 -14.30
C ALA A 508 -16.20 -15.76 -13.55
N SER A 509 -15.49 -15.23 -12.55
CA SER A 509 -14.52 -16.01 -11.75
C SER A 509 -15.12 -16.72 -10.53
N LEU A 510 -16.15 -16.15 -9.91
CA LEU A 510 -16.82 -16.71 -8.72
C LEU A 510 -17.92 -17.73 -9.07
N GLY A 511 -18.28 -17.82 -10.36
CA GLY A 511 -19.42 -18.60 -10.83
C GLY A 511 -20.76 -17.89 -10.61
N PRO A 512 -21.90 -18.57 -10.84
CA PRO A 512 -23.20 -17.99 -10.48
C PRO A 512 -23.31 -17.85 -8.95
N PRO A 513 -24.05 -16.83 -8.45
CA PRO A 513 -24.28 -16.67 -7.02
C PRO A 513 -24.96 -17.92 -6.45
N PRO A 514 -24.45 -18.49 -5.33
CA PRO A 514 -25.03 -19.70 -4.77
C PRO A 514 -26.34 -19.39 -4.04
N GLU A 515 -27.29 -20.34 -4.08
CA GLU A 515 -28.53 -20.25 -3.28
C GLU A 515 -28.26 -20.23 -1.77
N THR A 516 -27.13 -20.79 -1.33
CA THR A 516 -26.70 -20.82 0.07
C THR A 516 -25.22 -20.45 0.16
N ILE A 517 -24.92 -19.40 0.92
CA ILE A 517 -23.55 -18.96 1.18
C ILE A 517 -23.09 -19.61 2.48
N ARG A 518 -22.01 -20.40 2.42
CA ARG A 518 -21.49 -21.12 3.60
C ARG A 518 -20.22 -20.46 4.11
N THR A 519 -19.99 -20.42 5.41
CA THR A 519 -18.72 -19.95 6.00
C THR A 519 -18.32 -20.82 7.18
N LEU A 520 -17.01 -21.02 7.38
CA LEU A 520 -16.46 -21.74 8.53
C LEU A 520 -15.85 -20.76 9.52
N THR A 521 -16.11 -20.97 10.80
CA THR A 521 -15.51 -20.18 11.87
C THR A 521 -15.44 -20.98 13.17
N SER A 522 -14.86 -20.39 14.21
CA SER A 522 -14.88 -20.94 15.56
C SER A 522 -14.81 -19.81 16.59
N PHE A 523 -15.31 -20.05 17.79
CA PHE A 523 -15.34 -19.06 18.85
C PHE A 523 -14.31 -19.38 19.92
N PRO A 524 -13.43 -18.46 20.33
CA PRO A 524 -12.39 -18.74 21.33
C PRO A 524 -12.91 -18.96 22.75
N ARG A 525 -14.10 -18.45 23.07
CA ARG A 525 -14.68 -18.57 24.40
C ARG A 525 -16.20 -18.59 24.37
N ALA A 526 -16.75 -19.01 25.49
CA ALA A 526 -18.18 -18.90 25.74
C ALA A 526 -18.55 -17.43 25.93
N GLY A 527 -19.77 -17.06 25.54
CA GLY A 527 -20.28 -15.70 25.69
C GLY A 527 -21.24 -15.32 24.59
N LYS A 528 -21.65 -14.04 24.59
CA LYS A 528 -22.42 -13.48 23.49
C LYS A 528 -21.50 -12.88 22.44
N TYR A 529 -21.88 -13.09 21.18
CA TYR A 529 -21.22 -12.53 20.02
C TYR A 529 -22.25 -11.81 19.15
N LYS A 530 -21.82 -10.74 18.50
CA LYS A 530 -22.56 -10.09 17.41
C LYS A 530 -21.88 -10.49 16.10
N LEU A 531 -22.67 -10.99 15.15
CA LEU A 531 -22.23 -11.30 13.80
C LEU A 531 -22.90 -10.32 12.84
N TRP A 532 -22.15 -9.75 11.91
CA TRP A 532 -22.67 -9.02 10.76
C TRP A 532 -22.34 -9.80 9.49
N ALA A 533 -23.37 -10.14 8.72
CA ALA A 533 -23.24 -10.71 7.38
C ALA A 533 -23.50 -9.60 6.36
N GLN A 534 -22.54 -9.33 5.49
CA GLN A 534 -22.66 -8.33 4.42
C GLN A 534 -22.77 -9.01 3.07
N PHE A 535 -23.70 -8.57 2.22
CA PHE A 535 -23.84 -9.04 0.84
C PHE A 535 -24.28 -7.87 -0.04
N GLN A 536 -24.07 -7.96 -1.36
CA GLN A 536 -24.40 -6.89 -2.29
C GLN A 536 -25.42 -7.35 -3.33
N ARG A 537 -26.33 -6.43 -3.69
CA ARG A 537 -27.26 -6.57 -4.81
C ARG A 537 -27.64 -5.18 -5.31
N ASN A 538 -27.69 -4.98 -6.63
CA ASN A 538 -28.00 -3.69 -7.27
C ASN A 538 -27.08 -2.56 -6.77
N GLY A 539 -25.78 -2.82 -6.64
CA GLY A 539 -24.78 -1.88 -6.15
C GLY A 539 -24.93 -1.45 -4.68
N THR A 540 -25.87 -2.05 -3.93
CA THR A 540 -26.10 -1.71 -2.52
C THR A 540 -25.60 -2.82 -1.62
N VAL A 541 -24.77 -2.47 -0.64
CA VAL A 541 -24.30 -3.40 0.40
C VAL A 541 -25.33 -3.47 1.53
N ILE A 542 -25.85 -4.65 1.79
CA ILE A 542 -26.77 -4.95 2.89
C ILE A 542 -25.99 -5.58 4.02
N THR A 543 -26.18 -5.07 5.24
CA THR A 543 -25.53 -5.60 6.44
C THR A 543 -26.59 -6.17 7.39
N GLN A 544 -26.61 -7.49 7.55
CA GLN A 544 -27.53 -8.21 8.43
C GLN A 544 -26.85 -8.60 9.75
N PRO A 545 -27.31 -8.07 10.90
CA PRO A 545 -26.81 -8.47 12.21
C PRO A 545 -27.51 -9.71 12.77
N PHE A 546 -26.76 -10.49 13.55
CA PHE A 546 -27.22 -11.64 14.34
C PHE A 546 -26.59 -11.60 15.74
N VAL A 547 -27.32 -12.07 16.75
CA VAL A 547 -26.80 -12.27 18.11
C VAL A 547 -26.63 -13.76 18.35
N LEU A 548 -25.41 -14.17 18.65
CA LEU A 548 -25.02 -15.56 18.86
C LEU A 548 -24.73 -15.80 20.34
N ARG A 549 -25.12 -16.98 20.83
CA ARG A 549 -24.81 -17.44 22.19
C ARG A 549 -23.95 -18.68 22.11
N VAL A 550 -22.71 -18.57 22.58
CA VAL A 550 -21.70 -19.63 22.51
C VAL A 550 -21.54 -20.23 23.89
N ALA A 551 -21.73 -21.55 24.01
CA ALA A 551 -21.53 -22.29 25.24
C ALA A 551 -20.04 -22.63 25.48
N ALA A 552 -19.71 -23.09 26.68
CA ALA A 552 -18.36 -23.57 27.02
C ALA A 552 -17.92 -24.72 26.10
N ALA A 553 -16.61 -24.78 25.87
CA ALA A 553 -15.98 -25.87 25.15
C ALA A 553 -16.28 -27.20 25.85
N PRO A 554 -16.48 -28.29 25.09
CA PRO A 554 -16.51 -29.62 25.70
C PRO A 554 -15.18 -29.89 26.40
N THR A 555 -15.24 -30.42 27.63
CA THR A 555 -14.05 -30.84 28.38
C THR A 555 -13.41 -32.04 27.68
N ASN A 556 -12.39 -31.79 26.86
CA ASN A 556 -11.58 -32.85 26.25
C ASN A 556 -10.21 -32.90 26.95
N THR A 557 -10.07 -33.84 27.88
CA THR A 557 -8.77 -34.35 28.32
C THR A 557 -8.27 -35.29 27.22
N LYS A 558 -7.22 -34.90 26.48
CA LYS A 558 -6.63 -35.76 25.44
C LYS A 558 -5.17 -36.10 25.75
N PRO A 559 -4.73 -37.35 25.50
CA PRO A 559 -3.35 -37.78 25.67
C PRO A 559 -2.37 -37.03 24.77
N ALA A 560 -1.13 -36.86 25.23
CA ALA A 560 -0.03 -36.32 24.43
C ALA A 560 0.30 -37.26 23.26
N THR A 561 0.21 -36.75 22.02
CA THR A 561 0.72 -37.47 20.84
C THR A 561 2.25 -37.57 20.93
N VAL A 562 2.80 -38.78 20.86
CA VAL A 562 4.26 -38.97 20.77
C VAL A 562 4.72 -38.55 19.38
N ILE A 563 5.61 -37.56 19.32
CA ILE A 563 6.16 -37.04 18.06
C ILE A 563 7.38 -37.90 17.66
N PRO A 564 7.38 -38.54 16.48
CA PRO A 564 8.55 -39.26 15.99
C PRO A 564 9.78 -38.33 15.87
N PRO A 565 11.00 -38.75 16.27
CA PRO A 565 12.19 -37.92 16.19
C PRO A 565 12.57 -37.48 14.77
N ASP A 566 12.19 -38.29 13.78
CA ASP A 566 12.43 -38.09 12.34
C ASP A 566 11.34 -37.26 11.65
N ALA A 567 10.29 -36.85 12.38
CA ALA A 567 9.24 -36.02 11.81
C ALA A 567 9.67 -34.55 11.69
N PHE A 568 9.41 -33.96 10.53
CA PHE A 568 9.51 -32.52 10.33
C PHE A 568 8.45 -31.82 11.18
N LYS A 569 8.84 -30.78 11.91
CA LYS A 569 7.93 -30.05 12.80
C LYS A 569 7.37 -28.84 12.08
N LEU A 570 6.05 -28.67 12.16
CA LEU A 570 5.33 -27.54 11.62
C LEU A 570 4.37 -27.03 12.69
N ASN A 571 4.54 -25.80 13.13
CA ASN A 571 3.53 -25.15 13.96
C ASN A 571 2.55 -24.38 13.09
N VAL A 572 1.29 -24.27 13.52
CA VAL A 572 0.32 -23.38 12.90
C VAL A 572 -0.41 -22.56 13.97
N SER A 573 -0.29 -21.25 13.81
CA SER A 573 -0.78 -20.23 14.73
C SER A 573 -1.74 -19.28 14.01
N ALA A 574 -2.18 -18.23 14.70
CA ALA A 574 -2.84 -17.09 14.05
C ALA A 574 -1.93 -16.41 13.00
N HIS A 575 -0.60 -16.58 13.10
CA HIS A 575 0.39 -16.09 12.14
C HIS A 575 0.68 -17.08 11.00
N GLY A 576 -0.18 -18.08 10.78
CA GLY A 576 0.02 -19.08 9.75
C GLY A 576 1.03 -20.16 10.11
N PHE A 577 1.57 -20.82 9.08
CA PHE A 577 2.48 -21.95 9.20
C PHE A 577 3.90 -21.50 9.53
N ALA A 578 4.53 -22.16 10.50
CA ALA A 578 5.90 -21.89 10.94
C ALA A 578 6.67 -23.22 11.10
N PRO A 579 7.69 -23.49 10.27
CA PRO A 579 8.12 -22.67 9.13
C PRO A 579 7.12 -22.74 7.97
N ALA A 580 6.94 -21.65 7.23
CA ALA A 580 6.12 -21.64 6.01
C ALA A 580 6.78 -22.39 4.83
N GLN A 581 8.08 -22.67 4.94
CA GLN A 581 8.86 -23.42 3.97
C GLN A 581 9.61 -24.55 4.68
N LEU A 582 9.49 -25.77 4.15
CA LEU A 582 10.16 -26.96 4.65
C LEU A 582 10.98 -27.59 3.53
N THR A 583 12.18 -28.07 3.83
CA THR A 583 13.02 -28.79 2.87
C THR A 583 13.06 -30.28 3.23
N VAL A 584 12.81 -31.15 2.25
CA VAL A 584 12.80 -32.61 2.40
C VAL A 584 13.65 -33.27 1.34
N THR A 585 14.11 -34.51 1.59
CA THR A 585 14.88 -35.27 0.61
C THR A 585 13.95 -35.90 -0.44
N PRO A 586 14.21 -35.74 -1.75
CA PRO A 586 13.38 -36.32 -2.79
C PRO A 586 13.46 -37.86 -2.78
N GLY A 587 12.39 -38.51 -3.26
CA GLY A 587 12.34 -39.96 -3.45
C GLY A 587 12.15 -40.79 -2.17
N LYS A 588 11.94 -40.16 -1.00
CA LYS A 588 11.67 -40.86 0.26
C LYS A 588 10.38 -40.36 0.93
N PRO A 589 9.54 -41.25 1.47
CA PRO A 589 8.42 -40.84 2.31
C PRO A 589 8.95 -40.19 3.59
N PHE A 590 8.16 -39.31 4.19
CA PHE A 590 8.54 -38.59 5.41
C PHE A 590 7.32 -38.30 6.28
N LYS A 591 7.58 -37.93 7.52
CA LYS A 591 6.56 -37.59 8.51
C LYS A 591 6.56 -36.10 8.78
N LEU A 592 5.36 -35.53 8.89
CA LEU A 592 5.14 -34.15 9.26
C LEU A 592 4.33 -34.12 10.57
N ALA A 593 4.94 -33.60 11.63
CA ALA A 593 4.29 -33.36 12.91
C ALA A 593 3.77 -31.91 12.91
N VAL A 594 2.47 -31.76 12.67
CA VAL A 594 1.80 -30.47 12.63
C VAL A 594 1.15 -30.17 13.97
N THR A 595 1.71 -29.23 14.72
CA THR A 595 1.13 -28.71 15.97
C THR A 595 0.25 -27.52 15.63
N ARG A 596 -1.01 -27.53 16.08
CA ARG A 596 -1.87 -26.34 16.07
C ARG A 596 -1.84 -25.70 17.43
N ASP A 597 -1.65 -24.39 17.47
CA ASP A 597 -1.64 -23.62 18.71
C ASP A 597 -2.92 -23.81 19.54
N GLN A 598 -2.82 -23.44 20.82
CA GLN A 598 -3.96 -23.48 21.76
C GLN A 598 -4.94 -22.32 21.56
N LEU A 599 -4.53 -21.27 20.85
CA LEU A 599 -5.40 -20.16 20.46
C LEU A 599 -6.08 -20.45 19.12
N PRO A 600 -7.39 -20.21 18.97
CA PRO A 600 -8.09 -20.44 17.71
C PRO A 600 -7.48 -19.68 16.55
N ASN A 601 -7.46 -20.36 15.41
CA ASN A 601 -6.94 -19.88 14.14
C ASN A 601 -7.66 -20.61 13.00
N CYS A 602 -7.54 -20.17 11.75
CA CYS A 602 -8.24 -20.79 10.62
C CYS A 602 -7.64 -22.13 10.14
N ALA A 603 -6.58 -22.63 10.78
CA ALA A 603 -5.87 -23.86 10.39
C ALA A 603 -6.41 -25.13 11.06
N ASN A 604 -7.72 -25.36 10.95
CA ASN A 604 -8.36 -26.61 11.36
C ASN A 604 -7.94 -27.84 10.53
N LYS A 605 -7.35 -27.60 9.36
CA LYS A 605 -6.88 -28.60 8.42
C LYS A 605 -5.59 -28.13 7.80
N ILE A 606 -4.79 -29.09 7.36
CA ILE A 606 -3.76 -28.88 6.34
C ILE A 606 -4.15 -29.67 5.10
N VAL A 607 -4.09 -29.02 3.95
CA VAL A 607 -4.40 -29.61 2.65
C VAL A 607 -3.17 -29.60 1.76
N PHE A 608 -3.01 -30.66 0.96
CA PHE A 608 -1.98 -30.81 -0.07
C PHE A 608 -2.70 -31.01 -1.41
N PRO A 609 -3.08 -29.91 -2.11
CA PRO A 609 -3.97 -29.99 -3.27
C PRO A 609 -3.44 -30.89 -4.38
N ALA A 610 -2.15 -30.81 -4.70
CA ALA A 610 -1.53 -31.63 -5.75
C ALA A 610 -1.52 -33.14 -5.43
N LEU A 611 -1.67 -33.52 -4.15
CA LEU A 611 -1.78 -34.91 -3.71
C LEU A 611 -3.24 -35.33 -3.44
N GLY A 612 -4.20 -34.41 -3.48
CA GLY A 612 -5.58 -34.67 -3.06
C GLY A 612 -5.72 -35.04 -1.58
N LEU A 613 -4.76 -34.66 -0.71
CA LEU A 613 -4.76 -35.02 0.70
C LEU A 613 -5.27 -33.88 1.60
N SER A 614 -5.98 -34.24 2.67
CA SER A 614 -6.46 -33.31 3.70
C SER A 614 -6.43 -33.97 5.08
N PHE A 615 -5.88 -33.28 6.06
CA PHE A 615 -5.75 -33.79 7.43
C PHE A 615 -6.30 -32.77 8.43
N ASN A 616 -7.05 -33.25 9.42
CA ASN A 616 -7.56 -32.41 10.51
C ASN A 616 -6.43 -32.05 11.49
N LEU A 617 -6.45 -30.80 11.94
CA LEU A 617 -5.56 -30.20 12.93
C LEU A 617 -6.40 -29.73 14.12
N PRO A 618 -6.61 -30.58 15.13
CA PRO A 618 -7.38 -30.21 16.31
C PRO A 618 -6.64 -29.12 17.10
N LEU A 619 -7.39 -28.18 17.69
CA LEU A 619 -6.84 -27.08 18.46
C LEU A 619 -5.97 -27.59 19.62
N GLY A 620 -4.78 -27.00 19.79
CA GLY A 620 -3.83 -27.35 20.83
C GLY A 620 -3.22 -28.75 20.72
N GLN A 621 -3.35 -29.44 19.59
CA GLN A 621 -2.87 -30.81 19.40
C GLN A 621 -1.83 -30.91 18.29
N THR A 622 -1.06 -31.99 18.33
CA THR A 622 -0.16 -32.37 17.24
C THR A 622 -0.76 -33.53 16.45
N THR A 623 -0.92 -33.33 15.15
CA THR A 623 -1.27 -34.35 14.16
C THR A 623 0.00 -34.81 13.44
N VAL A 624 0.31 -36.11 13.48
CA VAL A 624 1.41 -36.69 12.70
C VAL A 624 0.85 -37.20 11.38
N ILE A 625 1.42 -36.71 10.29
CA ILE A 625 0.99 -36.97 8.91
C ILE A 625 2.11 -37.70 8.19
N GLU A 626 1.79 -38.81 7.54
CA GLU A 626 2.74 -39.50 6.65
C GLU A 626 2.49 -39.04 5.22
N LEU A 627 3.52 -38.48 4.58
CA LEU A 627 3.46 -38.05 3.20
C LEU A 627 4.25 -39.02 2.31
N PRO A 628 3.77 -39.28 1.09
CA PRO A 628 4.46 -40.17 0.15
C PRO A 628 5.82 -39.58 -0.27
N ALA A 629 6.65 -40.41 -0.91
CA ALA A 629 7.85 -39.93 -1.56
C ALA A 629 7.51 -38.87 -2.62
N LEU A 630 8.14 -37.71 -2.51
CA LEU A 630 7.97 -36.61 -3.46
C LEU A 630 9.09 -36.63 -4.51
N PRO A 631 8.78 -36.37 -5.79
CA PRO A 631 9.84 -36.06 -6.77
C PRO A 631 10.54 -34.75 -6.38
N ALA A 632 11.73 -34.50 -6.95
CA ALA A 632 12.37 -33.21 -6.78
C ALA A 632 11.45 -32.09 -7.31
N GLY A 633 11.28 -31.01 -6.54
CA GLY A 633 10.34 -29.95 -6.87
C GLY A 633 9.62 -29.36 -5.65
N GLU A 634 8.57 -28.58 -5.92
CA GLU A 634 7.76 -27.93 -4.88
C GLU A 634 6.41 -28.62 -4.72
N LEU A 635 5.99 -28.79 -3.47
CA LEU A 635 4.64 -29.20 -3.11
C LEU A 635 4.03 -28.16 -2.18
N SER A 636 3.04 -27.42 -2.68
CA SER A 636 2.29 -26.46 -1.87
C SER A 636 1.35 -27.14 -0.88
N PHE A 637 1.23 -26.54 0.30
CA PHE A 637 0.20 -26.90 1.29
C PHE A 637 -0.48 -25.64 1.82
N ALA A 638 -1.71 -25.78 2.31
CA ALA A 638 -2.48 -24.66 2.83
C ALA A 638 -3.35 -25.07 4.02
N CYS A 639 -3.92 -24.10 4.73
CA CYS A 639 -5.01 -24.38 5.65
C CYS A 639 -6.28 -24.78 4.87
N GLY A 640 -7.28 -25.34 5.55
CA GLY A 640 -8.54 -25.75 4.91
C GLY A 640 -9.27 -24.63 4.15
N MET A 641 -9.06 -23.37 4.54
CA MET A 641 -9.62 -22.18 3.88
C MET A 641 -8.69 -21.54 2.84
N GLY A 642 -7.49 -22.09 2.62
CA GLY A 642 -6.52 -21.54 1.66
C GLY A 642 -5.84 -20.23 2.08
N MET A 643 -6.12 -19.71 3.28
CA MET A 643 -5.57 -18.44 3.79
C MET A 643 -4.09 -18.55 4.16
N TYR A 644 -3.75 -19.50 5.04
CA TYR A 644 -2.35 -19.79 5.36
C TYR A 644 -1.80 -20.74 4.30
N LYS A 645 -0.63 -20.42 3.77
CA LYS A 645 0.04 -21.23 2.76
C LYS A 645 1.47 -21.52 3.18
N GLY A 646 1.96 -22.68 2.76
CA GLY A 646 3.32 -23.10 2.91
C GLY A 646 3.78 -23.94 1.72
N VAL A 647 5.06 -24.23 1.65
CA VAL A 647 5.66 -25.03 0.58
C VAL A 647 6.66 -26.04 1.15
N LEU A 648 6.60 -27.27 0.64
CA LEU A 648 7.63 -28.29 0.80
C LEU A 648 8.52 -28.28 -0.43
N ILE A 649 9.82 -28.14 -0.25
CA ILE A 649 10.82 -28.22 -1.31
C ILE A 649 11.55 -29.55 -1.18
N ALA A 650 11.33 -30.43 -2.15
CA ALA A 650 12.07 -31.68 -2.29
C ALA A 650 13.32 -31.41 -3.15
N GLN A 651 14.50 -31.41 -2.54
CA GLN A 651 15.78 -31.19 -3.22
C GLN A 651 16.93 -31.97 -2.59
#